data_AF-A0A2V9LAH2-F1
#
_entry.id   AF-A0A2V9LAH2-F1
#
_cell.length_a   1.000
_cell.length_b   1.000
_cell.length_c   1.000
_cell.angle_alpha   90.00
_cell.angle_beta   90.00
_cell.angle_gamma   90.00
#
_symmetry.space_group_name_H-M   'P 1'
#
loop_
_entity.id
_entity.type
_entity.pdbx_description
1 polymer ?
#
loop_
_entity_poly.entity_id
_entity_poly.type
_entity_poly.pdbx_seq_one_letter_code
_entity_poly.pdbx_strand_id
1 'polypeptide(L)'
;MTGQAFLGNIIPESRFSNAAKFFFPYVLLPNSPDGRFRAVASRPSDTDEFTVRIDHLVTDKQRIYGRYIINDFDAVFPQYRPDITQDNGTRQQNAGINYTYAMTPTTLFTVGANYLRSLNLFTTPVAGKENLTTEAGIAGFPTPGREELIGLPSVAFADIYTGFAPPWGTPGRLWFEAKGGKAGASLIRGAHSLNFGYEFNDRTTYGRHGSCCSRGVFSFNGQYTGDPFADYLLGLVQSSSRNFPLQTFGMANSPYSALYVQDFWRLRPSLTLNLGLRWDYWHEKAAVRGNVATFDVKLGKSVAGEDKNGKVDLTSQPVAPFLAAATKDLWIPASQAGAPPGLFEANGYVSPRLGVSWRPFGRNDFVVRAGYGIFTSSFSGNRTASALIGPPYWTFETQGWSASQLQRWETAWPDSPQAFVTPSVVAPAIDIKSNKSHQWNISVQKLLPGDSAITISYVGNRILDVFGSPQFNEVRPGSYADLQAAKPFPRYGTIQVYNNIGDTYYNSLQLKCEKRFSHGLSYMLSYALSKHIDDFPGTTPFAPAGYDRGRSDLGRTHILSINSIYELPFGKGRRYLGNLHPVANGILGGWQFSGIYNFTSGEPLSFTVPGATLGNGWNTRPNQVGNLEVSNPGADGWFNPQALAAPPQFTFGNSGLGIFDGPGSHVLDTSLAKNFHVTESKYLQFRWEMFNMPNHVNLRNPETTIGIDTTGKIFEAFAARSMQLGMKLVF
;
A
#
# COMPACT_ATOMS: atom_id res chain seq x y z
N MET A 1 9.95 41.05 -5.64
CA MET A 1 8.95 41.31 -6.70
C MET A 1 7.99 42.36 -6.18
N THR A 2 7.40 43.19 -7.04
CA THR A 2 6.45 44.25 -6.63
C THR A 2 5.03 43.73 -6.38
N GLY A 3 4.78 42.42 -6.57
CA GLY A 3 3.43 41.83 -6.54
C GLY A 3 2.56 42.22 -7.74
N GLN A 4 3.11 42.96 -8.71
CA GLN A 4 2.42 43.32 -9.95
C GLN A 4 2.67 42.26 -11.03
N ALA A 5 1.66 42.06 -11.88
CA ALA A 5 1.78 41.19 -13.04
C ALA A 5 2.88 41.67 -14.00
N PHE A 6 3.54 40.72 -14.67
CA PHE A 6 4.47 41.05 -15.75
C PHE A 6 3.73 41.74 -16.90
N LEU A 7 4.43 42.58 -17.66
CA LEU A 7 3.85 43.24 -18.83
C LEU A 7 3.29 42.20 -19.80
N GLY A 8 2.00 42.32 -20.14
CA GLY A 8 1.31 41.37 -21.01
C GLY A 8 1.11 39.97 -20.42
N ASN A 9 1.26 39.78 -19.09
CA ASN A 9 1.28 38.48 -18.41
C ASN A 9 2.35 37.51 -18.96
N ILE A 10 3.45 38.05 -19.49
CA ILE A 10 4.56 37.26 -20.05
C ILE A 10 5.80 37.49 -19.21
N ILE A 11 6.36 36.41 -18.65
CA ILE A 11 7.65 36.45 -17.97
C ILE A 11 8.75 36.67 -19.02
N PRO A 12 9.56 37.74 -18.96
CA PRO A 12 10.65 37.94 -19.89
C PRO A 12 11.69 36.82 -19.78
N GLU A 13 12.20 36.31 -20.90
CA GLU A 13 13.18 35.20 -20.93
C GLU A 13 14.48 35.50 -20.17
N SER A 14 14.84 36.78 -20.04
CA SER A 14 15.97 37.24 -19.22
C SER A 14 15.76 37.02 -17.71
N ARG A 15 14.53 36.75 -17.27
CA ARG A 15 14.17 36.44 -15.89
C ARG A 15 14.16 34.95 -15.59
N PHE A 16 14.23 34.11 -16.62
CA PHE A 16 14.28 32.66 -16.43
C PHE A 16 15.57 32.26 -15.70
N SER A 17 15.43 31.39 -14.71
CA SER A 17 16.56 30.86 -13.94
C SER A 17 17.45 29.95 -14.82
N ASN A 18 18.74 29.88 -14.51
CA ASN A 18 19.68 29.10 -15.32
C ASN A 18 19.36 27.60 -15.22
N ALA A 19 19.06 27.13 -14.01
CA ALA A 19 18.68 25.74 -13.84
C ALA A 19 17.34 25.43 -14.53
N ALA A 20 16.40 26.39 -14.65
CA ALA A 20 15.14 26.14 -15.37
C ALA A 20 15.37 25.98 -16.86
N LYS A 21 16.24 26.81 -17.44
CA LYS A 21 16.67 26.65 -18.83
C LYS A 21 17.36 25.30 -19.06
N PHE A 22 18.23 24.90 -18.14
CA PHE A 22 18.96 23.63 -18.22
C PHE A 22 18.01 22.42 -18.20
N PHE A 23 17.02 22.41 -17.31
CA PHE A 23 16.10 21.28 -17.16
C PHE A 23 14.86 21.32 -18.05
N PHE A 24 14.62 22.40 -18.80
CA PHE A 24 13.47 22.52 -19.70
C PHE A 24 13.29 21.32 -20.66
N PRO A 25 14.36 20.72 -21.24
CA PRO A 25 14.22 19.54 -22.11
C PRO A 25 13.66 18.27 -21.43
N TYR A 26 13.59 18.23 -20.10
CA TYR A 26 13.01 17.12 -19.34
C TYR A 26 11.52 17.33 -19.03
N VAL A 27 10.98 18.53 -19.26
CA VAL A 27 9.54 18.80 -19.17
C VAL A 27 8.84 18.16 -20.37
N LEU A 28 7.73 17.48 -20.12
CA LEU A 28 6.92 16.89 -21.20
C LEU A 28 6.20 18.00 -21.96
N LEU A 29 6.54 18.16 -23.23
CA LEU A 29 5.80 19.03 -24.15
C LEU A 29 4.63 18.25 -24.76
N PRO A 30 3.47 18.90 -25.00
CA PRO A 30 2.35 18.24 -25.65
C PRO A 30 2.74 17.76 -27.06
N ASN A 31 2.31 16.56 -27.41
CA ASN A 31 2.52 15.98 -28.74
C ASN A 31 1.20 15.56 -29.42
N SER A 32 0.05 15.95 -28.85
CA SER A 32 -1.27 15.77 -29.44
C SER A 32 -2.07 17.09 -29.49
N PRO A 33 -3.05 17.21 -30.43
CA PRO A 33 -3.80 18.46 -30.64
C PRO A 33 -4.63 18.95 -29.44
N ASP A 34 -4.90 18.08 -28.48
CA ASP A 34 -5.60 18.38 -27.23
C ASP A 34 -4.67 18.91 -26.13
N GLY A 35 -3.42 19.23 -26.46
CA GLY A 35 -2.46 19.80 -25.51
C GLY A 35 -1.92 18.77 -24.52
N ARG A 36 -1.91 17.47 -24.86
CA ARG A 36 -1.42 16.40 -24.00
C ARG A 36 -0.14 15.76 -24.56
N PHE A 37 0.63 15.12 -23.68
CA PHE A 37 1.70 14.21 -24.07
C PHE A 37 1.17 12.76 -24.07
N ARG A 38 1.44 12.02 -25.14
CA ARG A 38 1.04 10.62 -25.31
C ARG A 38 2.21 9.81 -25.84
N ALA A 39 2.47 8.67 -25.23
CA ALA A 39 3.46 7.73 -25.72
C ALA A 39 3.05 6.28 -25.45
N VAL A 40 3.55 5.38 -26.28
CA VAL A 40 3.44 3.92 -26.08
C VAL A 40 4.81 3.41 -25.66
N ALA A 41 4.86 2.64 -24.60
CA ALA A 41 6.10 2.07 -24.09
C ALA A 41 5.92 0.58 -23.80
N SER A 42 6.96 -0.21 -24.12
CA SER A 42 6.98 -1.64 -23.82
C SER A 42 7.13 -1.87 -22.31
N ARG A 43 6.48 -2.91 -21.78
CA ARG A 43 6.58 -3.37 -20.39
C ARG A 43 6.90 -4.87 -20.35
N PRO A 44 8.09 -5.29 -20.83
CA PRO A 44 8.48 -6.69 -20.76
C PRO A 44 8.50 -7.15 -19.30
N SER A 45 8.05 -8.38 -19.09
CA SER A 45 8.08 -9.07 -17.82
C SER A 45 8.35 -10.54 -18.10
N ASP A 46 9.48 -11.01 -17.61
CA ASP A 46 9.95 -12.38 -17.77
C ASP A 46 9.98 -13.06 -16.39
N THR A 47 9.62 -14.34 -16.34
CA THR A 47 9.59 -15.10 -15.09
C THR A 47 10.03 -16.54 -15.35
N ASP A 48 11.13 -16.91 -14.72
CA ASP A 48 11.65 -18.27 -14.70
C ASP A 48 11.44 -18.88 -13.31
N GLU A 49 10.75 -20.01 -13.25
CA GLU A 49 10.53 -20.74 -12.00
C GLU A 49 10.99 -22.19 -12.13
N PHE A 50 11.77 -22.65 -11.15
CA PHE A 50 12.12 -24.05 -10.96
C PHE A 50 11.71 -24.52 -9.57
N THR A 51 10.92 -25.59 -9.52
CA THR A 51 10.48 -26.22 -8.28
C THR A 51 10.84 -27.70 -8.29
N VAL A 52 11.48 -28.16 -7.22
CA VAL A 52 11.71 -29.58 -6.94
C VAL A 52 11.18 -29.95 -5.56
N ARG A 53 10.55 -31.12 -5.48
CA ARG A 53 10.05 -31.69 -4.24
C ARG A 53 10.33 -33.18 -4.21
N ILE A 54 10.84 -33.66 -3.08
CA ILE A 54 11.09 -35.08 -2.82
C ILE A 54 10.28 -35.48 -1.60
N ASP A 55 9.46 -36.51 -1.74
CA ASP A 55 8.66 -37.10 -0.67
C ASP A 55 9.16 -38.52 -0.38
N HIS A 56 9.25 -38.87 0.89
CA HIS A 56 9.63 -40.20 1.33
C HIS A 56 8.73 -40.67 2.49
N LEU A 57 8.21 -41.89 2.35
CA LEU A 57 7.51 -42.61 3.41
C LEU A 57 8.57 -43.38 4.19
N VAL A 58 8.99 -42.85 5.35
CA VAL A 58 9.97 -43.49 6.24
C VAL A 58 9.38 -44.77 6.81
N THR A 59 8.10 -44.72 7.16
CA THR A 59 7.26 -45.88 7.52
C THR A 59 5.85 -45.67 6.98
N ASP A 60 4.94 -46.61 7.25
CA ASP A 60 3.49 -46.46 7.02
C ASP A 60 2.86 -45.30 7.81
N LYS A 61 3.51 -44.82 8.88
CA LYS A 61 3.04 -43.75 9.77
C LYS A 61 3.87 -42.47 9.70
N GLN A 62 5.02 -42.51 9.05
CA GLN A 62 5.98 -41.41 9.03
C GLN A 62 6.25 -40.96 7.59
N ARG A 63 6.01 -39.68 7.32
CA ARG A 63 6.30 -39.05 6.02
C ARG A 63 7.22 -37.88 6.22
N ILE A 64 8.25 -37.79 5.40
CA ILE A 64 9.09 -36.61 5.28
C ILE A 64 9.04 -36.09 3.83
N TYR A 65 9.09 -34.77 3.67
CA TYR A 65 9.34 -34.20 2.36
C TYR A 65 10.23 -32.96 2.47
N GLY A 66 11.04 -32.77 1.43
CA GLY A 66 11.83 -31.57 1.20
C GLY A 66 11.38 -30.89 -0.09
N ARG A 67 11.40 -29.56 -0.12
CA ARG A 67 11.17 -28.77 -1.33
C ARG A 67 12.22 -27.68 -1.48
N TYR A 68 12.53 -27.36 -2.73
CA TYR A 68 13.30 -26.18 -3.11
C TYR A 68 12.63 -25.51 -4.30
N ILE A 69 12.51 -24.18 -4.23
CA ILE A 69 11.93 -23.33 -5.26
C ILE A 69 12.93 -22.22 -5.52
N ILE A 70 13.20 -21.94 -6.79
CA ILE A 70 13.89 -20.73 -7.23
C ILE A 70 13.02 -20.03 -8.26
N ASN A 71 12.92 -18.72 -8.13
CA ASN A 71 12.19 -17.85 -9.03
C ASN A 71 13.09 -16.66 -9.37
N ASP A 72 13.27 -16.41 -10.65
CA ASP A 72 13.92 -15.24 -11.21
C ASP A 72 12.85 -14.45 -11.99
N PHE A 73 12.68 -13.18 -11.63
CA PHE A 73 11.68 -12.29 -12.20
C PHE A 73 12.37 -10.99 -12.63
N ASP A 74 12.23 -10.64 -13.90
CA ASP A 74 12.74 -9.38 -14.45
C ASP A 74 11.60 -8.61 -15.11
N ALA A 75 11.50 -7.32 -14.83
CA ALA A 75 10.48 -6.46 -15.41
C ALA A 75 10.95 -5.02 -15.61
N VAL A 76 10.50 -4.40 -16.69
CA VAL A 76 10.81 -3.01 -17.02
C VAL A 76 9.56 -2.15 -16.92
N PHE A 77 9.64 -1.09 -16.11
CA PHE A 77 8.56 -0.13 -15.89
C PHE A 77 8.93 1.24 -16.47
N PRO A 78 8.33 1.65 -17.60
CA PRO A 78 8.37 3.02 -18.09
C PRO A 78 7.86 3.99 -17.03
N GLN A 79 8.58 5.09 -16.84
CA GLN A 79 8.23 6.17 -15.93
C GLN A 79 7.48 7.29 -16.70
N TYR A 80 7.59 8.54 -16.24
CA TYR A 80 6.92 9.68 -16.86
C TYR A 80 7.28 9.89 -18.35
N ARG A 81 8.43 9.39 -18.80
CA ARG A 81 8.87 9.34 -20.21
C ARG A 81 9.27 7.91 -20.60
N PRO A 82 8.97 7.41 -21.82
CA PRO A 82 9.24 6.02 -22.22
C PRO A 82 10.70 5.55 -22.13
N ASP A 83 11.67 6.45 -22.33
CA ASP A 83 13.11 6.16 -22.27
C ASP A 83 13.67 6.18 -20.84
N ILE A 84 12.89 6.68 -19.87
CA ILE A 84 13.22 6.61 -18.46
C ILE A 84 12.49 5.39 -17.90
N THR A 85 13.25 4.32 -17.66
CA THR A 85 12.72 3.08 -17.12
C THR A 85 13.19 2.84 -15.70
N GLN A 86 12.40 2.04 -14.99
CA GLN A 86 12.85 1.34 -13.80
C GLN A 86 12.96 -0.14 -14.15
N ASP A 87 14.17 -0.67 -14.10
CA ASP A 87 14.44 -2.06 -14.38
C ASP A 87 14.54 -2.79 -13.06
N ASN A 88 13.59 -3.71 -12.84
CA ASN A 88 13.44 -4.47 -11.61
C ASN A 88 13.88 -5.90 -11.85
N GLY A 89 14.76 -6.40 -11.01
CA GLY A 89 15.17 -7.80 -11.00
C GLY A 89 15.00 -8.40 -9.61
N THR A 90 14.32 -9.53 -9.52
CA THR A 90 14.05 -10.23 -8.27
C THR A 90 14.51 -11.68 -8.39
N ARG A 91 15.38 -12.09 -7.48
CA ARG A 91 15.77 -13.50 -7.32
C ARG A 91 15.32 -14.01 -5.97
N GLN A 92 14.51 -15.06 -5.95
CA GLN A 92 13.98 -15.67 -4.75
C GLN A 92 14.33 -17.16 -4.68
N GLN A 93 14.72 -17.61 -3.50
CA GLN A 93 15.00 -19.01 -3.20
C GLN A 93 14.29 -19.41 -1.92
N ASN A 94 13.45 -20.43 -1.99
CA ASN A 94 12.76 -21.01 -0.84
C ASN A 94 13.14 -22.48 -0.68
N ALA A 95 13.63 -22.85 0.50
CA ALA A 95 13.83 -24.23 0.90
C ALA A 95 12.91 -24.56 2.07
N GLY A 96 12.38 -25.78 2.11
CA GLY A 96 11.56 -26.23 3.22
C GLY A 96 11.63 -27.73 3.42
N ILE A 97 11.59 -28.16 4.68
CA ILE A 97 11.51 -29.56 5.09
C ILE A 97 10.34 -29.74 6.05
N ASN A 98 9.59 -30.82 5.91
CA ASN A 98 8.50 -31.16 6.81
C ASN A 98 8.50 -32.66 7.10
N TYR A 99 8.26 -32.99 8.36
CA TYR A 99 8.10 -34.33 8.87
C TYR A 99 6.73 -34.46 9.54
N THR A 100 6.03 -35.56 9.26
CA THR A 100 4.71 -35.87 9.80
C THR A 100 4.73 -37.28 10.37
N TYR A 101 4.22 -37.44 11.59
CA TYR A 101 4.11 -38.72 12.28
C TYR A 101 2.69 -38.95 12.79
N ALA A 102 1.98 -39.89 12.17
CA ALA A 102 0.70 -40.40 12.64
C ALA A 102 0.92 -41.41 13.77
N MET A 103 1.18 -40.91 14.98
CA MET A 103 1.48 -41.72 16.18
C MET A 103 0.39 -42.77 16.46
N THR A 104 -0.86 -42.36 16.32
CA THR A 104 -2.05 -43.21 16.39
C THR A 104 -3.06 -42.75 15.33
N PRO A 105 -4.16 -43.49 15.07
CA PRO A 105 -5.23 -43.01 14.18
C PRO A 105 -5.89 -41.69 14.60
N THR A 106 -5.66 -41.25 15.85
CA THR A 106 -6.24 -40.03 16.42
C THR A 106 -5.20 -38.99 16.87
N THR A 107 -3.91 -39.27 16.69
CA THR A 107 -2.82 -38.38 17.10
C THR A 107 -1.84 -38.17 15.95
N LEU A 108 -1.71 -36.93 15.51
CA LEU A 108 -0.81 -36.51 14.44
C LEU A 108 0.19 -35.48 14.98
N PHE A 109 1.48 -35.73 14.77
CA PHE A 109 2.54 -34.75 15.03
C PHE A 109 3.14 -34.25 13.71
N THR A 110 3.42 -32.96 13.63
CA THR A 110 4.07 -32.33 12.48
C THR A 110 5.18 -31.40 12.96
N VAL A 111 6.30 -31.41 12.26
CA VAL A 111 7.38 -30.44 12.45
C VAL A 111 7.93 -30.05 11.10
N GLY A 112 8.29 -28.78 10.92
CA GLY A 112 8.89 -28.32 9.69
C GLY A 112 9.76 -27.10 9.90
N ALA A 113 10.70 -26.93 8.99
CA ALA A 113 11.58 -25.77 8.92
C ALA A 113 11.57 -25.19 7.50
N ASN A 114 11.82 -23.89 7.40
CA ASN A 114 11.85 -23.17 6.14
C ASN A 114 12.93 -22.10 6.14
N TYR A 115 13.48 -21.85 4.96
CA TYR A 115 14.40 -20.76 4.68
C TYR A 115 13.98 -20.09 3.38
N LEU A 116 13.88 -18.76 3.39
CA LEU A 116 13.62 -17.92 2.24
C LEU A 116 14.74 -16.90 2.16
N ARG A 117 15.29 -16.70 0.95
CA ARG A 117 16.17 -15.59 0.62
C ARG A 117 15.68 -14.92 -0.64
N SER A 118 15.64 -13.60 -0.64
CA SER A 118 15.26 -12.76 -1.76
C SER A 118 16.28 -11.64 -1.93
N LEU A 119 16.64 -11.36 -3.18
CA LEU A 119 17.31 -10.14 -3.60
C LEU A 119 16.40 -9.41 -4.58
N ASN A 120 16.11 -8.15 -4.32
CA ASN A 120 15.43 -7.25 -5.25
C ASN A 120 16.41 -6.16 -5.67
N LEU A 121 16.51 -5.92 -6.97
CA LEU A 121 17.34 -4.91 -7.61
C LEU A 121 16.41 -3.95 -8.33
N PHE A 122 16.69 -2.65 -8.20
CA PHE A 122 15.98 -1.59 -8.91
C PHE A 122 17.02 -0.68 -9.55
N THR A 123 17.02 -0.56 -10.86
CA THR A 123 17.99 0.26 -11.61
C THR A 123 17.30 1.17 -12.60
N THR A 124 18.03 2.13 -13.16
CA THR A 124 17.51 3.04 -14.17
C THR A 124 18.64 3.51 -15.08
N PRO A 125 18.39 3.71 -16.39
CA PRO A 125 19.42 4.14 -17.33
C PRO A 125 19.88 5.60 -17.12
N VAL A 126 19.15 6.40 -16.33
CA VAL A 126 19.43 7.83 -16.06
C VAL A 126 20.16 8.09 -14.74
N ALA A 127 20.66 7.05 -14.07
CA ALA A 127 21.43 7.16 -12.84
C ALA A 127 22.93 6.87 -13.05
N GLY A 128 23.78 7.52 -12.27
CA GLY A 128 25.20 7.20 -12.13
C GLY A 128 26.09 7.57 -13.31
N LYS A 129 25.64 8.48 -14.19
CA LYS A 129 26.38 8.93 -15.38
C LYS A 129 26.94 10.34 -15.21
N GLU A 130 26.05 11.32 -15.05
CA GLU A 130 26.35 12.75 -15.01
C GLU A 130 25.64 13.38 -13.81
N ASN A 131 26.22 14.46 -13.27
CA ASN A 131 25.66 15.15 -12.12
C ASN A 131 24.88 16.37 -12.59
N LEU A 132 23.73 16.09 -13.19
CA LEU A 132 22.87 17.09 -13.81
C LEU A 132 22.48 18.23 -12.86
N THR A 133 22.33 17.96 -11.57
CA THR A 133 22.04 18.98 -10.55
C THR A 133 23.20 19.97 -10.39
N THR A 134 24.44 19.49 -10.36
CA THR A 134 25.62 20.35 -10.29
C THR A 134 25.85 21.09 -11.61
N GLU A 135 25.67 20.41 -12.75
CA GLU A 135 25.81 21.00 -14.09
C GLU A 135 24.78 22.12 -14.35
N ALA A 136 23.59 22.01 -13.77
CA ALA A 136 22.58 23.06 -13.77
C ALA A 136 22.94 24.28 -12.89
N GLY A 137 24.06 24.23 -12.15
CA GLY A 137 24.52 25.29 -11.25
C GLY A 137 23.84 25.28 -9.89
N ILE A 138 23.24 24.17 -9.46
CA ILE A 138 22.60 24.04 -8.16
C ILE A 138 23.60 23.54 -7.10
N ALA A 139 23.75 24.29 -6.01
CA ALA A 139 24.65 23.98 -4.91
C ALA A 139 24.19 22.79 -4.04
N GLY A 140 25.13 22.16 -3.31
CA GLY A 140 24.81 21.15 -2.28
C GLY A 140 24.68 19.70 -2.78
N PHE A 141 24.99 19.42 -4.05
CA PHE A 141 24.89 18.08 -4.66
C PHE A 141 26.21 17.58 -5.28
N PRO A 142 27.31 17.47 -4.51
CA PRO A 142 28.61 17.04 -5.01
C PRO A 142 28.58 15.62 -5.58
N THR A 143 29.45 15.32 -6.56
CA THR A 143 29.65 13.96 -7.07
C THR A 143 30.38 13.03 -6.09
N PRO A 144 31.46 13.45 -5.40
CA PRO A 144 32.17 12.58 -4.46
C PRO A 144 31.26 11.94 -3.41
N GLY A 145 31.27 10.61 -3.35
CA GLY A 145 30.42 9.82 -2.45
C GLY A 145 28.98 9.61 -2.94
N ARG A 146 28.65 10.02 -4.17
CA ARG A 146 27.34 9.87 -4.82
C ARG A 146 27.44 9.30 -6.24
N GLU A 147 28.58 8.75 -6.64
CA GLU A 147 28.91 8.39 -8.02
C GLU A 147 27.88 7.46 -8.65
N GLU A 148 27.41 6.42 -7.94
CA GLU A 148 26.38 5.50 -8.46
C GLU A 148 24.98 6.13 -8.51
N LEU A 149 24.78 7.30 -7.89
CA LEU A 149 23.47 7.84 -7.51
C LEU A 149 23.22 9.29 -7.96
N ILE A 150 24.17 9.91 -8.67
CA ILE A 150 23.95 11.14 -9.45
C ILE A 150 22.96 10.89 -10.60
N GLY A 151 22.48 11.96 -11.24
CA GLY A 151 21.56 11.90 -12.37
C GLY A 151 20.48 12.97 -12.30
N LEU A 152 19.35 12.70 -12.95
CA LEU A 152 18.20 13.62 -13.02
C LEU A 152 17.62 13.90 -11.61
N PRO A 153 17.44 15.17 -11.19
CA PRO A 153 16.70 15.50 -9.97
C PRO A 153 15.20 15.27 -10.15
N SER A 154 14.45 15.37 -9.04
CA SER A 154 12.99 15.41 -9.07
C SER A 154 12.50 16.86 -9.00
N VAL A 155 11.71 17.28 -9.97
CA VAL A 155 10.97 18.55 -9.95
C VAL A 155 9.48 18.25 -9.95
N ALA A 156 8.80 18.76 -8.92
CA ALA A 156 7.36 18.62 -8.74
C ALA A 156 6.68 19.98 -8.87
N PHE A 157 5.57 20.01 -9.60
CA PHE A 157 4.64 21.13 -9.64
C PHE A 157 3.42 20.76 -8.81
N ALA A 158 2.87 21.72 -8.05
CA ALA A 158 1.51 21.56 -7.56
C ALA A 158 0.53 21.54 -8.75
N ASP A 159 -0.61 20.88 -8.57
CA ASP A 159 -1.75 20.92 -9.49
C ASP A 159 -1.51 20.26 -10.87
N ILE A 160 -1.92 20.91 -11.97
CA ILE A 160 -2.16 20.29 -13.29
C ILE A 160 -0.91 19.93 -14.10
N TYR A 161 0.28 20.41 -13.72
CA TYR A 161 1.50 20.18 -14.50
C TYR A 161 2.19 18.89 -14.07
N THR A 162 2.61 18.08 -15.05
CA THR A 162 3.42 16.90 -14.78
C THR A 162 4.88 17.31 -14.62
N GLY A 163 5.46 17.04 -13.45
CA GLY A 163 6.88 17.20 -13.18
C GLY A 163 7.76 16.16 -13.89
N PHE A 164 9.06 16.19 -13.58
CA PHE A 164 10.00 15.16 -14.03
C PHE A 164 10.75 14.60 -12.83
N ALA A 165 10.94 13.29 -12.82
CA ALA A 165 11.66 12.61 -11.74
C ALA A 165 12.26 11.28 -12.24
N PRO A 166 13.43 10.87 -11.71
CA PRO A 166 13.87 9.48 -11.86
C PRO A 166 12.98 8.55 -11.03
N PRO A 167 12.98 7.23 -11.31
CA PRO A 167 12.30 6.28 -10.43
C PRO A 167 12.90 6.31 -9.00
N TRP A 168 12.02 6.25 -8.01
CA TRP A 168 12.37 6.38 -6.59
C TRP A 168 13.38 5.32 -6.14
N GLY A 169 14.38 5.74 -5.35
CA GLY A 169 15.34 4.82 -4.72
C GLY A 169 16.32 4.13 -5.68
N THR A 170 16.34 4.47 -6.97
CA THR A 170 17.28 3.88 -7.92
C THR A 170 18.67 4.52 -7.84
N PRO A 171 19.78 3.78 -8.03
CA PRO A 171 19.84 2.33 -7.96
C PRO A 171 19.60 1.84 -6.52
N GLY A 172 18.91 0.71 -6.38
CA GLY A 172 18.54 0.13 -5.10
C GLY A 172 18.77 -1.38 -5.07
N ARG A 173 19.16 -1.89 -3.91
CA ARG A 173 19.28 -3.32 -3.63
C ARG A 173 18.66 -3.63 -2.28
N LEU A 174 17.71 -4.55 -2.23
CA LEU A 174 17.03 -4.97 -1.01
C LEU A 174 17.18 -6.48 -0.85
N TRP A 175 17.76 -6.89 0.28
CA TRP A 175 17.88 -8.27 0.71
C TRP A 175 16.84 -8.58 1.77
N PHE A 176 16.19 -9.73 1.61
CA PHE A 176 15.29 -10.28 2.59
C PHE A 176 15.66 -11.73 2.84
N GLU A 177 15.77 -12.10 4.10
CA GLU A 177 15.92 -13.49 4.52
C GLU A 177 14.90 -13.78 5.63
N ALA A 178 14.28 -14.96 5.57
CA ALA A 178 13.45 -15.47 6.65
C ALA A 178 13.83 -16.92 6.91
N LYS A 179 14.08 -17.23 8.17
CA LYS A 179 14.30 -18.60 8.65
C LYS A 179 13.31 -18.88 9.75
N GLY A 180 12.68 -20.04 9.71
CA GLY A 180 11.68 -20.36 10.70
C GLY A 180 11.38 -21.84 10.78
N GLY A 181 10.65 -22.18 11.83
CA GLY A 181 10.19 -23.53 12.08
C GLY A 181 8.83 -23.52 12.76
N LYS A 182 8.12 -24.62 12.59
CA LYS A 182 6.85 -24.86 13.26
C LYS A 182 6.78 -26.29 13.75
N ALA A 183 6.19 -26.48 14.91
CA ALA A 183 5.83 -27.80 15.44
C ALA A 183 4.37 -27.77 15.83
N GLY A 184 3.65 -28.87 15.63
CA GLY A 184 2.25 -28.97 15.97
C GLY A 184 1.80 -30.39 16.24
N ALA A 185 0.79 -30.51 17.08
CA ALA A 185 0.15 -31.77 17.41
C ALA A 185 -1.36 -31.63 17.28
N SER A 186 -2.01 -32.63 16.67
CA SER A 186 -3.46 -32.76 16.58
C SER A 186 -3.89 -34.04 17.27
N LEU A 187 -4.89 -33.96 18.14
CA LEU A 187 -5.37 -35.05 18.97
C LEU A 187 -6.90 -35.08 19.00
N ILE A 188 -7.49 -36.22 18.64
CA ILE A 188 -8.93 -36.46 18.79
C ILE A 188 -9.16 -37.36 20.02
N ARG A 189 -9.88 -36.84 21.02
CA ARG A 189 -10.31 -37.59 22.21
C ARG A 189 -11.76 -37.31 22.55
N GLY A 190 -12.61 -38.31 22.40
CA GLY A 190 -14.04 -38.19 22.66
C GLY A 190 -14.68 -37.09 21.82
N ALA A 191 -15.29 -36.11 22.48
CA ALA A 191 -15.93 -34.96 21.83
C ALA A 191 -14.96 -33.82 21.46
N HIS A 192 -13.67 -33.96 21.77
CA HIS A 192 -12.66 -32.91 21.60
C HIS A 192 -11.73 -33.23 20.43
N SER A 193 -11.42 -32.22 19.64
CA SER A 193 -10.34 -32.22 18.67
C SER A 193 -9.39 -31.08 19.02
N LEU A 194 -8.31 -31.44 19.69
CA LEU A 194 -7.31 -30.54 20.23
C LEU A 194 -6.18 -30.33 19.22
N ASN A 195 -5.77 -29.08 19.04
CA ASN A 195 -4.62 -28.69 18.23
C ASN A 195 -3.69 -27.83 19.06
N PHE A 196 -2.41 -28.14 19.02
CA PHE A 196 -1.34 -27.40 19.67
C PHE A 196 -0.30 -27.01 18.63
N GLY A 197 0.37 -25.88 18.84
CA GLY A 197 1.54 -25.59 18.03
C GLY A 197 2.43 -24.50 18.58
N TYR A 198 3.66 -24.56 18.08
CA TYR A 198 4.71 -23.59 18.28
C TYR A 198 5.22 -23.11 16.92
N GLU A 199 5.51 -21.82 16.83
CA GLU A 199 6.09 -21.19 15.65
C GLU A 199 7.27 -20.33 16.08
N PHE A 200 8.36 -20.42 15.32
CA PHE A 200 9.49 -19.51 15.40
C PHE A 200 9.81 -18.98 14.01
N ASN A 201 10.09 -17.68 13.91
CA ASN A 201 10.56 -17.08 12.68
C ASN A 201 11.48 -15.90 12.98
N ASP A 202 12.62 -15.83 12.32
CA ASP A 202 13.56 -14.72 12.37
C ASP A 202 13.75 -14.16 10.96
N ARG A 203 13.60 -12.84 10.83
CA ARG A 203 13.71 -12.12 9.55
C ARG A 203 14.90 -11.18 9.58
N THR A 204 15.66 -11.21 8.50
CA THR A 204 16.72 -10.25 8.21
C THR A 204 16.28 -9.44 7.00
N THR A 205 16.22 -8.12 7.13
CA THR A 205 15.78 -7.23 6.05
C THR A 205 16.71 -6.05 5.99
N TYR A 206 17.52 -5.96 4.93
CA TYR A 206 18.50 -4.89 4.79
C TYR A 206 18.65 -4.45 3.34
N GLY A 207 19.20 -3.28 3.12
CA GLY A 207 19.29 -2.72 1.79
C GLY A 207 20.27 -1.57 1.65
N ARG A 208 20.39 -1.07 0.44
CA ARG A 208 21.01 0.21 0.09
C ARG A 208 20.25 0.82 -1.08
N HIS A 209 20.12 2.15 -1.12
CA HIS A 209 19.44 2.83 -2.23
C HIS A 209 19.74 4.33 -2.30
N GLY A 210 19.43 4.95 -3.43
CA GLY A 210 19.52 6.40 -3.65
C GLY A 210 18.59 7.27 -2.83
N SER A 211 17.68 6.66 -2.06
CA SER A 211 16.69 7.41 -1.28
C SER A 211 15.84 8.32 -2.18
N CYS A 212 15.04 9.19 -1.59
CA CYS A 212 14.21 10.15 -2.34
C CYS A 212 15.03 11.26 -3.00
N CYS A 213 16.14 11.66 -2.36
CA CYS A 213 16.59 13.03 -2.42
C CYS A 213 18.11 13.17 -2.67
N SER A 214 18.81 12.09 -3.04
CA SER A 214 20.25 12.15 -3.28
C SER A 214 20.64 13.00 -4.49
N ARG A 215 19.69 13.17 -5.42
CA ARG A 215 19.80 14.01 -6.63
C ARG A 215 19.16 15.39 -6.46
N GLY A 216 18.42 15.60 -5.37
CA GLY A 216 17.62 16.79 -5.13
C GLY A 216 16.15 16.59 -5.49
N VAL A 217 15.28 17.09 -4.61
CA VAL A 217 13.85 17.26 -4.86
C VAL A 217 13.56 18.75 -4.77
N PHE A 218 12.82 19.29 -5.73
CA PHE A 218 12.46 20.70 -5.79
C PHE A 218 10.97 20.82 -6.11
N SER A 219 10.23 21.52 -5.26
CA SER A 219 8.78 21.67 -5.36
C SER A 219 8.40 23.12 -5.62
N PHE A 220 7.53 23.32 -6.61
CA PHE A 220 6.97 24.61 -6.99
C PHE A 220 5.45 24.54 -6.84
N ASN A 221 4.84 25.46 -6.08
CA ASN A 221 3.42 25.40 -5.75
C ASN A 221 2.62 26.66 -6.12
N GLY A 222 3.22 27.59 -6.87
CA GLY A 222 2.56 28.82 -7.28
C GLY A 222 2.48 29.87 -6.17
N GLN A 223 3.11 29.69 -5.01
CA GLN A 223 2.99 30.66 -3.91
C GLN A 223 3.54 32.06 -4.25
N TYR A 224 4.40 32.17 -5.27
CA TYR A 224 5.03 33.45 -5.64
C TYR A 224 4.29 34.16 -6.79
N THR A 225 3.83 33.41 -7.79
CA THR A 225 3.19 33.97 -9.00
C THR A 225 1.72 33.60 -9.19
N GLY A 226 1.20 32.68 -8.39
CA GLY A 226 -0.10 32.04 -8.61
C GLY A 226 -0.05 30.84 -9.57
N ASP A 227 1.09 30.57 -10.21
CA ASP A 227 1.26 29.42 -11.12
C ASP A 227 2.60 28.69 -10.83
N PRO A 228 2.57 27.37 -10.56
CA PRO A 228 3.78 26.63 -10.19
C PRO A 228 4.79 26.48 -11.34
N PHE A 229 4.36 26.52 -12.59
CA PHE A 229 5.26 26.49 -13.74
C PHE A 229 5.96 27.84 -13.95
N ALA A 230 5.24 28.94 -13.74
CA ALA A 230 5.80 30.29 -13.70
C ALA A 230 6.84 30.45 -12.58
N ASP A 231 6.56 29.92 -11.38
CA ASP A 231 7.53 29.86 -10.27
C ASP A 231 8.80 29.11 -10.68
N TYR A 232 8.67 27.98 -11.38
CA TYR A 232 9.79 27.21 -11.92
C TYR A 232 10.61 27.97 -12.96
N LEU A 233 9.97 28.64 -13.92
CA LEU A 233 10.69 29.47 -14.88
C LEU A 233 11.52 30.52 -14.16
N LEU A 234 10.98 31.14 -13.11
CA LEU A 234 11.68 32.10 -12.26
C LEU A 234 12.64 31.44 -11.25
N GLY A 235 12.69 30.11 -11.15
CA GLY A 235 13.52 29.36 -10.21
C GLY A 235 13.16 29.60 -8.73
N LEU A 236 11.94 30.05 -8.44
CA LEU A 236 11.47 30.34 -7.09
C LEU A 236 10.89 29.09 -6.42
N VAL A 237 11.69 28.40 -5.63
CA VAL A 237 11.33 27.11 -5.04
C VAL A 237 10.60 27.27 -3.71
N GLN A 238 9.53 26.51 -3.50
CA GLN A 238 8.80 26.51 -2.24
C GLN A 238 9.45 25.59 -1.21
N SER A 239 9.88 24.40 -1.64
CA SER A 239 10.61 23.47 -0.77
C SER A 239 11.62 22.67 -1.57
N SER A 240 12.69 22.28 -0.88
CA SER A 240 13.70 21.39 -1.42
C SER A 240 14.14 20.37 -0.39
N SER A 241 14.48 19.18 -0.87
CA SER A 241 15.06 18.13 -0.04
C SER A 241 16.37 17.62 -0.65
N ARG A 242 17.34 17.32 0.23
CA ARG A 242 18.58 16.65 -0.15
C ARG A 242 18.94 15.57 0.86
N ASN A 243 19.72 14.59 0.44
CA ASN A 243 20.41 13.68 1.34
C ASN A 243 21.67 13.11 0.71
N PHE A 244 22.48 12.46 1.54
CA PHE A 244 23.50 11.54 1.03
C PHE A 244 22.84 10.20 0.65
N PRO A 245 23.45 9.44 -0.26
CA PRO A 245 23.05 8.07 -0.52
C PRO A 245 22.96 7.23 0.75
N LEU A 246 21.92 6.40 0.84
CA LEU A 246 21.73 5.51 1.97
C LEU A 246 22.39 4.17 1.66
N GLN A 247 23.52 3.89 2.31
CA GLN A 247 24.20 2.60 2.25
C GLN A 247 23.55 1.61 3.22
N THR A 248 24.17 0.46 3.46
CA THR A 248 23.63 -0.67 4.24
C THR A 248 22.79 -0.24 5.46
N PHE A 249 21.48 -0.47 5.38
CA PHE A 249 20.50 -0.16 6.42
C PHE A 249 19.62 -1.37 6.73
N GLY A 250 18.91 -1.35 7.86
CA GLY A 250 17.83 -2.29 8.17
C GLY A 250 18.08 -3.19 9.37
N MET A 251 17.35 -4.30 9.46
CA MET A 251 17.39 -5.25 10.57
C MET A 251 18.23 -6.48 10.24
N ALA A 252 19.23 -6.76 11.07
CA ALA A 252 19.96 -8.02 11.06
C ALA A 252 19.11 -9.17 11.59
N ASN A 253 18.29 -8.92 12.62
CA ASN A 253 17.41 -9.91 13.24
C ASN A 253 16.07 -9.29 13.67
N SER A 254 15.00 -10.05 13.55
CA SER A 254 13.64 -9.70 13.98
C SER A 254 12.92 -10.99 14.41
N PRO A 255 13.27 -11.55 15.58
CA PRO A 255 12.75 -12.83 16.01
C PRO A 255 11.29 -12.71 16.47
N TYR A 256 10.53 -13.75 16.19
CA TYR A 256 9.14 -13.92 16.61
C TYR A 256 8.92 -15.36 17.05
N SER A 257 8.22 -15.51 18.17
CA SER A 257 7.78 -16.79 18.70
C SER A 257 6.27 -16.77 18.92
N ALA A 258 5.60 -17.90 18.71
CA ALA A 258 4.21 -18.04 19.11
C ALA A 258 3.86 -19.44 19.58
N LEU A 259 2.93 -19.51 20.53
CA LEU A 259 2.32 -20.74 21.02
C LEU A 259 0.82 -20.68 20.83
N TYR A 260 0.18 -21.79 20.49
CA TYR A 260 -1.29 -21.86 20.49
C TYR A 260 -1.81 -23.20 20.99
N VAL A 261 -3.03 -23.14 21.54
CA VAL A 261 -3.90 -24.27 21.82
C VAL A 261 -5.28 -23.95 21.25
N GLN A 262 -5.92 -24.95 20.65
CA GLN A 262 -7.26 -24.83 20.10
C GLN A 262 -8.04 -26.13 20.30
N ASP A 263 -9.29 -26.03 20.74
CA ASP A 263 -10.20 -27.14 20.93
C ASP A 263 -11.46 -26.95 20.11
N PHE A 264 -11.76 -27.92 19.24
CA PHE A 264 -13.08 -28.09 18.68
C PHE A 264 -13.87 -29.07 19.53
N TRP A 265 -14.74 -28.52 20.37
CA TRP A 265 -15.53 -29.28 21.30
C TRP A 265 -16.95 -29.48 20.75
N ARG A 266 -17.28 -30.71 20.36
CA ARG A 266 -18.64 -31.11 20.02
C ARG A 266 -19.45 -31.35 21.29
N LEU A 267 -19.88 -30.27 21.93
CA LEU A 267 -20.65 -30.29 23.18
C LEU A 267 -21.93 -31.16 23.08
N ARG A 268 -22.60 -31.12 21.92
CA ARG A 268 -23.70 -32.04 21.54
C ARG A 268 -23.77 -32.15 20.01
N PRO A 269 -24.49 -33.11 19.40
CA PRO A 269 -24.52 -33.27 17.94
C PRO A 269 -24.88 -32.01 17.16
N SER A 270 -25.70 -31.12 17.74
CA SER A 270 -26.13 -29.86 17.13
C SER A 270 -25.29 -28.64 17.51
N LEU A 271 -24.33 -28.74 18.43
CA LEU A 271 -23.58 -27.59 18.95
C LEU A 271 -22.10 -27.92 19.07
N THR A 272 -21.27 -27.18 18.34
CA THR A 272 -19.81 -27.26 18.41
C THR A 272 -19.26 -25.90 18.82
N LEU A 273 -18.36 -25.91 19.80
CA LEU A 273 -17.58 -24.76 20.23
C LEU A 273 -16.17 -24.85 19.63
N ASN A 274 -15.60 -23.72 19.26
CA ASN A 274 -14.22 -23.58 18.82
C ASN A 274 -13.52 -22.61 19.77
N LEU A 275 -12.66 -23.12 20.63
CA LEU A 275 -12.01 -22.36 21.69
C LEU A 275 -10.51 -22.36 21.41
N GLY A 276 -9.94 -21.19 21.16
CA GLY A 276 -8.52 -21.03 20.83
C GLY A 276 -7.87 -19.95 21.67
N LEU A 277 -6.62 -20.19 22.05
CA LEU A 277 -5.75 -19.20 22.67
C LEU A 277 -4.40 -19.23 21.97
N ARG A 278 -3.91 -18.07 21.56
CA ARG A 278 -2.55 -17.92 21.03
C ARG A 278 -1.80 -16.89 21.87
N TRP A 279 -0.53 -17.19 22.15
CA TRP A 279 0.43 -16.24 22.70
C TRP A 279 1.42 -15.88 21.61
N ASP A 280 1.48 -14.61 21.26
CA ASP A 280 2.39 -14.04 20.28
C ASP A 280 3.47 -13.27 21.03
N TYR A 281 4.76 -13.51 20.73
CA TYR A 281 5.88 -12.83 21.38
C TYR A 281 6.87 -12.32 20.34
N TRP A 282 6.96 -11.00 20.25
CA TRP A 282 7.93 -10.30 19.41
C TRP A 282 9.14 -9.95 20.26
N HIS A 283 10.31 -10.44 19.86
CA HIS A 283 11.55 -10.15 20.55
C HIS A 283 12.10 -8.78 20.13
N GLU A 284 13.06 -8.28 20.89
CA GLU A 284 13.84 -7.11 20.48
C GLU A 284 14.48 -7.36 19.10
N LYS A 285 14.53 -6.31 18.30
CA LYS A 285 15.15 -6.35 16.97
C LYS A 285 16.60 -5.91 17.07
N ALA A 286 17.45 -6.42 16.18
CA ALA A 286 18.82 -5.95 16.05
C ALA A 286 19.01 -5.29 14.69
N ALA A 287 19.43 -4.03 14.69
CA ALA A 287 19.79 -3.31 13.48
C ALA A 287 21.14 -3.78 12.92
N VAL A 288 21.30 -3.73 11.60
CA VAL A 288 22.60 -3.97 10.95
C VAL A 288 23.58 -2.90 11.46
N ARG A 289 24.65 -3.32 12.14
CA ARG A 289 25.66 -2.41 12.74
C ARG A 289 25.08 -1.38 13.73
N GLY A 290 23.89 -1.61 14.28
CA GLY A 290 23.25 -0.66 15.20
C GLY A 290 22.76 0.65 14.57
N ASN A 291 22.78 0.78 13.24
CA ASN A 291 22.65 2.07 12.55
C ASN A 291 21.21 2.58 12.36
N VAL A 292 20.44 2.56 13.45
CA VAL A 292 19.08 3.09 13.54
C VAL A 292 19.04 4.27 14.50
N ALA A 293 18.01 5.09 14.41
CA ALA A 293 17.74 6.17 15.33
C ALA A 293 16.23 6.31 15.56
N THR A 294 15.88 6.92 16.68
CA THR A 294 14.54 7.45 16.93
C THR A 294 14.63 8.89 17.44
N PHE A 295 13.50 9.51 17.79
CA PHE A 295 13.48 10.80 18.47
C PHE A 295 12.73 10.72 19.80
N ASP A 296 13.38 11.11 20.88
CA ASP A 296 12.73 11.30 22.16
C ASP A 296 12.24 12.75 22.27
N VAL A 297 10.92 12.93 22.19
CA VAL A 297 10.26 14.23 22.24
C VAL A 297 10.47 14.93 23.58
N LYS A 298 10.59 14.19 24.69
CA LYS A 298 10.80 14.77 26.03
C LYS A 298 12.23 15.26 26.19
N LEU A 299 13.20 14.51 25.68
CA LEU A 299 14.61 14.91 25.69
C LEU A 299 14.94 15.95 24.61
N GLY A 300 14.11 16.05 23.56
CA GLY A 300 14.36 16.89 22.39
C GLY A 300 15.56 16.43 21.56
N LYS A 301 15.86 15.12 21.60
CA LYS A 301 17.07 14.54 21.02
C LYS A 301 16.78 13.28 20.20
N SER A 302 17.58 13.10 19.15
CA SER A 302 17.68 11.82 18.45
C SER A 302 18.32 10.78 19.38
N VAL A 303 17.78 9.57 19.41
CA VAL A 303 18.37 8.45 20.15
C VAL A 303 19.00 7.51 19.14
N ALA A 304 20.31 7.36 19.20
CA ALA A 304 21.09 6.52 18.32
C ALA A 304 21.08 5.07 18.83
N GLY A 305 20.68 4.13 17.98
CA GLY A 305 20.87 2.71 18.22
C GLY A 305 22.35 2.37 18.41
N GLU A 306 22.63 1.19 18.94
CA GLU A 306 23.99 0.74 19.25
C GLU A 306 24.24 -0.63 18.63
N ASP A 307 25.50 -0.92 18.32
CA ASP A 307 25.92 -2.22 17.82
C ASP A 307 25.84 -3.30 18.93
N LYS A 308 26.20 -4.55 18.57
CA LYS A 308 26.23 -5.68 19.52
C LYS A 308 27.16 -5.48 20.73
N ASN A 309 28.05 -4.50 20.69
CA ASN A 309 28.98 -4.17 21.77
C ASN A 309 28.53 -2.94 22.57
N GLY A 310 27.32 -2.43 22.31
CA GLY A 310 26.79 -1.22 22.96
C GLY A 310 27.50 0.06 22.50
N LYS A 311 27.97 0.13 21.24
CA LYS A 311 28.66 1.31 20.70
C LYS A 311 27.94 1.88 19.48
N VAL A 312 27.97 3.21 19.36
CA VAL A 312 27.53 3.93 18.16
C VAL A 312 28.58 3.80 17.06
N ASP A 313 28.26 3.10 15.97
CA ASP A 313 29.17 2.85 14.85
C ASP A 313 29.08 3.96 13.78
N LEU A 314 29.91 4.99 13.91
CA LEU A 314 30.01 6.10 12.95
C LEU A 314 30.63 5.72 11.60
N THR A 315 31.04 4.46 11.39
CA THR A 315 31.50 3.97 10.09
C THR A 315 30.40 3.19 9.34
N SER A 316 29.19 3.15 9.91
CA SER A 316 28.03 2.46 9.33
C SER A 316 27.48 3.12 8.08
N GLN A 317 27.71 4.42 7.91
CA GLN A 317 27.35 5.19 6.72
C GLN A 317 28.52 6.14 6.37
N PRO A 318 28.80 6.39 5.08
CA PRO A 318 29.86 7.32 4.69
C PRO A 318 29.69 8.74 5.27
N VAL A 319 28.44 9.17 5.46
CA VAL A 319 28.10 10.50 5.97
C VAL A 319 28.17 10.61 7.51
N ALA A 320 28.11 9.48 8.23
CA ALA A 320 27.93 9.45 9.67
C ALA A 320 28.99 10.24 10.45
N PRO A 321 30.31 10.22 10.14
CA PRO A 321 31.30 11.00 10.88
C PRO A 321 31.05 12.51 10.80
N PHE A 322 30.67 13.00 9.61
CA PHE A 322 30.41 14.42 9.37
C PHE A 322 29.09 14.85 10.02
N LEU A 323 28.05 14.02 9.89
CA LEU A 323 26.77 14.28 10.51
C LEU A 323 26.90 14.29 12.04
N ALA A 324 27.53 13.27 12.63
CA ALA A 324 27.75 13.17 14.06
C ALA A 324 28.46 14.40 14.63
N ALA A 325 29.49 14.90 13.93
CA ALA A 325 30.20 16.12 14.31
C ALA A 325 29.30 17.36 14.23
N ALA A 326 28.55 17.52 13.15
CA ALA A 326 27.63 18.65 12.96
C ALA A 326 26.45 18.64 13.96
N THR A 327 26.03 17.46 14.41
CA THR A 327 24.86 17.26 15.26
C THR A 327 25.19 16.78 16.66
N LYS A 328 26.42 16.94 17.16
CA LYS A 328 26.91 16.34 18.42
C LYS A 328 25.98 16.53 19.64
N ASP A 329 25.30 17.67 19.74
CA ASP A 329 24.42 18.01 20.89
C ASP A 329 22.96 17.58 20.67
N LEU A 330 22.64 17.09 19.47
CA LEU A 330 21.29 16.72 19.05
C LEU A 330 21.01 15.22 19.28
N TRP A 331 22.00 14.39 19.52
CA TRP A 331 21.77 12.96 19.71
C TRP A 331 22.43 12.40 20.97
N ILE A 332 21.90 11.29 21.45
CA ILE A 332 22.47 10.48 22.54
C ILE A 332 22.42 8.98 22.17
N PRO A 333 23.32 8.14 22.69
CA PRO A 333 23.23 6.68 22.53
C PRO A 333 22.00 6.08 23.23
N ALA A 334 21.52 4.95 22.72
CA ALA A 334 20.36 4.20 23.25
C ALA A 334 20.53 3.86 24.74
N SER A 335 21.71 3.38 25.13
CA SER A 335 22.07 3.10 26.53
C SER A 335 21.87 4.32 27.46
N GLN A 336 22.16 5.54 27.01
CA GLN A 336 21.95 6.76 27.80
C GLN A 336 20.48 7.17 27.87
N ALA A 337 19.69 6.83 26.86
CA ALA A 337 18.24 7.04 26.85
C ALA A 337 17.46 5.96 27.61
N GLY A 338 18.12 4.89 28.08
CA GLY A 338 17.46 3.73 28.68
C GLY A 338 16.71 2.87 27.67
N ALA A 339 17.09 2.93 26.39
CA ALA A 339 16.46 2.20 25.29
C ALA A 339 17.28 0.96 24.89
N PRO A 340 16.65 -0.09 24.35
CA PRO A 340 17.37 -1.24 23.81
C PRO A 340 18.24 -0.83 22.61
N PRO A 341 19.39 -1.49 22.33
CA PRO A 341 20.32 -1.11 21.26
C PRO A 341 19.68 -1.02 19.86
N GLY A 342 18.68 -1.86 19.57
CA GLY A 342 17.94 -1.83 18.32
C GLY A 342 16.75 -0.87 18.28
N LEU A 343 16.48 -0.16 19.38
CA LEU A 343 15.36 0.78 19.55
C LEU A 343 13.96 0.15 19.39
N PHE A 344 13.84 -1.15 19.65
CA PHE A 344 12.57 -1.87 19.69
C PHE A 344 12.48 -2.69 20.98
N GLU A 345 11.46 -2.43 21.79
CA GLU A 345 11.15 -3.25 22.95
C GLU A 345 10.49 -4.59 22.57
N ALA A 346 10.81 -5.64 23.32
CA ALA A 346 10.09 -6.91 23.22
C ALA A 346 8.65 -6.76 23.73
N ASN A 347 7.68 -7.38 23.06
CA ASN A 347 6.29 -7.34 23.47
C ASN A 347 5.56 -8.68 23.26
N GLY A 348 4.67 -9.01 24.21
CA GLY A 348 3.87 -10.24 24.21
C GLY A 348 2.37 -9.96 24.21
N TYR A 349 1.60 -10.74 23.46
CA TYR A 349 0.15 -10.59 23.33
C TYR A 349 -0.57 -11.92 23.48
N VAL A 350 -1.72 -11.86 24.14
CA VAL A 350 -2.65 -12.99 24.23
C VAL A 350 -3.82 -12.73 23.28
N SER A 351 -4.00 -13.64 22.33
CA SER A 351 -4.92 -13.55 21.20
C SER A 351 -6.00 -14.64 21.32
N PRO A 352 -7.08 -14.43 22.10
CA PRO A 352 -8.17 -15.39 22.22
C PRO A 352 -8.98 -15.49 20.93
N ARG A 353 -9.54 -16.67 20.68
CA ARG A 353 -10.43 -16.96 19.55
C ARG A 353 -11.58 -17.83 20.04
N LEU A 354 -12.80 -17.38 19.82
CA LEU A 354 -14.01 -18.06 20.25
C LEU A 354 -14.91 -18.23 19.03
N GLY A 355 -15.52 -19.39 18.88
CA GLY A 355 -16.45 -19.69 17.81
C GLY A 355 -17.53 -20.65 18.25
N VAL A 356 -18.70 -20.53 17.65
CA VAL A 356 -19.83 -21.41 17.85
C VAL A 356 -20.45 -21.78 16.51
N SER A 357 -20.80 -23.05 16.36
CA SER A 357 -21.63 -23.55 15.25
C SER A 357 -22.79 -24.33 15.84
N TRP A 358 -24.01 -23.87 15.57
CA TRP A 358 -25.22 -24.37 16.21
C TRP A 358 -26.34 -24.67 15.20
N ARG A 359 -26.95 -25.84 15.34
CA ARG A 359 -28.17 -26.28 14.64
C ARG A 359 -29.35 -26.26 15.63
N PRO A 360 -29.99 -25.10 15.86
CA PRO A 360 -30.98 -24.93 16.93
C PRO A 360 -32.17 -25.87 16.84
N PHE A 361 -32.61 -26.20 15.63
CA PHE A 361 -33.80 -27.03 15.39
C PHE A 361 -33.48 -28.51 15.17
N GLY A 362 -32.23 -28.94 15.39
CA GLY A 362 -31.78 -30.32 15.16
C GLY A 362 -31.73 -30.78 13.70
N ARG A 363 -32.30 -30.01 12.78
CA ARG A 363 -32.29 -30.22 11.33
C ARG A 363 -30.98 -29.73 10.70
N ASN A 364 -30.70 -30.20 9.48
CA ASN A 364 -29.50 -29.82 8.70
C ASN A 364 -29.73 -28.63 7.76
N ASP A 365 -30.93 -28.07 7.74
CA ASP A 365 -31.37 -26.97 6.87
C ASP A 365 -31.18 -25.58 7.49
N PHE A 366 -30.83 -25.49 8.78
CA PHE A 366 -30.63 -24.22 9.49
C PHE A 366 -29.41 -24.26 10.40
N VAL A 367 -28.46 -23.34 10.19
CA VAL A 367 -27.21 -23.27 10.95
C VAL A 367 -26.93 -21.82 11.34
N VAL A 368 -26.62 -21.59 12.62
CA VAL A 368 -26.09 -20.33 13.13
C VAL A 368 -24.60 -20.52 13.41
N ARG A 369 -23.78 -19.58 12.95
CA ARG A 369 -22.35 -19.53 13.31
C ARG A 369 -22.01 -18.14 13.80
N ALA A 370 -21.24 -18.06 14.87
CA ALA A 370 -20.68 -16.79 15.33
C ALA A 370 -19.23 -17.00 15.78
N GLY A 371 -18.44 -15.94 15.72
CA GLY A 371 -17.05 -15.97 16.15
C GLY A 371 -16.55 -14.61 16.58
N TYR A 372 -15.54 -14.63 17.45
CA TYR A 372 -14.79 -13.47 17.90
C TYR A 372 -13.31 -13.85 18.01
N GLY A 373 -12.40 -12.96 17.61
CA GLY A 373 -10.98 -13.16 17.82
C GLY A 373 -10.17 -11.88 17.82
N ILE A 374 -9.03 -11.93 18.51
CA ILE A 374 -8.01 -10.87 18.46
C ILE A 374 -6.86 -11.37 17.59
N PHE A 375 -6.38 -10.48 16.72
CA PHE A 375 -5.27 -10.74 15.80
C PHE A 375 -4.27 -9.59 15.90
N THR A 376 -3.00 -9.91 16.08
CA THR A 376 -1.91 -8.94 16.12
C THR A 376 -1.17 -8.92 14.78
N SER A 377 -0.52 -7.81 14.44
CA SER A 377 0.38 -7.74 13.29
C SER A 377 1.73 -7.15 13.65
N SER A 378 2.76 -7.50 12.89
CA SER A 378 4.11 -7.01 13.13
C SER A 378 4.34 -5.64 12.53
N PHE A 379 5.10 -4.80 13.26
CA PHE A 379 5.79 -3.68 12.64
C PHE A 379 6.86 -4.22 11.67
N SER A 380 6.70 -3.93 10.38
CA SER A 380 7.53 -4.46 9.28
C SER A 380 7.54 -3.53 8.06
N GLY A 381 8.32 -3.88 7.04
CA GLY A 381 8.47 -3.12 5.81
C GLY A 381 9.45 -1.97 5.94
N ASN A 382 9.24 -0.88 5.19
CA ASN A 382 10.16 0.26 5.21
C ASN A 382 10.30 0.93 6.59
N ARG A 383 9.25 0.81 7.42
CA ARG A 383 9.22 1.28 8.80
C ARG A 383 10.18 0.55 9.73
N THR A 384 10.66 -0.63 9.31
CA THR A 384 11.74 -1.38 9.96
C THR A 384 13.02 -1.39 9.12
N ALA A 385 13.15 -0.48 8.18
CA ALA A 385 14.28 -0.45 7.24
C ALA A 385 14.81 0.99 7.04
N SER A 386 14.61 1.62 5.87
CA SER A 386 15.22 2.93 5.59
C SER A 386 14.64 4.08 6.41
N ALA A 387 13.39 3.95 6.88
CA ALA A 387 12.69 4.96 7.66
C ALA A 387 13.06 4.94 9.17
N LEU A 388 14.20 4.35 9.53
CA LEU A 388 14.73 4.31 10.89
C LEU A 388 16.04 5.07 11.03
N ILE A 389 16.57 5.68 9.97
CA ILE A 389 17.90 6.27 10.04
C ILE A 389 17.78 7.78 10.24
N GLY A 390 18.31 8.22 11.38
CA GLY A 390 18.45 9.60 11.79
C GLY A 390 19.86 9.87 12.34
N PRO A 391 20.15 11.09 12.82
CA PRO A 391 21.42 11.43 13.43
C PRO A 391 21.76 10.47 14.60
N PRO A 392 23.02 10.01 14.70
CA PRO A 392 24.20 10.47 13.96
C PRO A 392 24.48 9.72 12.65
N TYR A 393 23.70 8.69 12.30
CA TYR A 393 24.07 7.76 11.23
C TYR A 393 23.84 8.33 9.84
N TRP A 394 22.67 8.89 9.60
CA TRP A 394 22.28 9.48 8.33
C TRP A 394 21.08 10.39 8.54
N THR A 395 20.82 11.28 7.61
CA THR A 395 19.62 12.12 7.64
C THR A 395 19.26 12.56 6.22
N PHE A 396 18.00 12.91 6.02
CA PHE A 396 17.63 13.81 4.94
C PHE A 396 17.34 15.20 5.51
N GLU A 397 17.61 16.21 4.70
CA GLU A 397 17.31 17.59 5.03
C GLU A 397 16.18 18.04 4.12
N THR A 398 15.20 18.73 4.72
CA THR A 398 14.14 19.41 3.98
C THR A 398 14.11 20.85 4.45
N GLN A 399 14.08 21.77 3.50
CA GLN A 399 13.88 23.19 3.73
C GLN A 399 12.63 23.64 2.99
N GLY A 400 11.86 24.53 3.63
CA GLY A 400 10.70 25.18 3.05
C GLY A 400 10.83 26.68 3.25
N TRP A 401 10.37 27.44 2.27
CA TRP A 401 10.45 28.89 2.28
C TRP A 401 9.07 29.51 2.12
N SER A 402 8.84 30.61 2.84
CA SER A 402 7.65 31.42 2.70
C SER A 402 7.69 32.28 1.43
N ALA A 403 6.53 32.81 1.03
CA ALA A 403 6.40 33.67 -0.14
C ALA A 403 7.29 34.93 -0.09
N SER A 404 7.63 35.43 1.10
CA SER A 404 8.45 36.64 1.24
C SER A 404 9.95 36.40 1.02
N GLN A 405 10.42 35.16 1.14
CA GLN A 405 11.85 34.84 1.05
C GLN A 405 12.36 34.82 -0.40
N LEU A 406 11.49 34.61 -1.40
CA LEU A 406 11.85 34.57 -2.83
C LEU A 406 13.06 33.65 -3.12
N GLN A 407 13.07 32.46 -2.51
CA GLN A 407 14.22 31.56 -2.56
C GLN A 407 14.47 31.03 -3.98
N ARG A 408 15.70 31.21 -4.48
CA ARG A 408 16.18 30.56 -5.70
C ARG A 408 16.61 29.13 -5.43
N TRP A 409 16.23 28.19 -6.29
CA TRP A 409 16.66 26.79 -6.14
C TRP A 409 18.15 26.56 -6.36
N GLU A 410 18.84 27.37 -7.17
CA GLU A 410 20.29 27.27 -7.34
C GLU A 410 21.05 27.46 -6.01
N THR A 411 20.49 28.27 -5.11
CA THR A 411 21.06 28.61 -3.80
C THR A 411 20.22 28.09 -2.64
N ALA A 412 19.40 27.06 -2.87
CA ALA A 412 18.57 26.43 -1.83
C ALA A 412 19.41 25.74 -0.74
N TRP A 413 20.67 25.43 -1.04
CA TRP A 413 21.58 24.69 -0.17
C TRP A 413 22.95 25.37 -0.12
N PRO A 414 23.68 25.23 1.00
CA PRO A 414 25.07 25.66 1.06
C PRO A 414 25.95 24.90 0.05
N ASP A 415 27.00 25.56 -0.46
CA ASP A 415 28.00 24.95 -1.33
C ASP A 415 28.67 23.74 -0.69
N SER A 416 28.95 23.83 0.62
CA SER A 416 29.45 22.68 1.38
C SER A 416 28.31 21.68 1.63
N PRO A 417 28.42 20.44 1.08
CA PRO A 417 27.43 19.39 1.28
C PRO A 417 27.42 18.83 2.72
N GLN A 418 28.46 19.11 3.49
CA GLN A 418 28.63 18.67 4.88
C GLN A 418 28.13 19.73 5.88
N ALA A 419 27.76 20.92 5.40
CA ALA A 419 27.09 21.92 6.22
C ALA A 419 25.60 21.52 6.37
N PHE A 420 25.35 20.62 7.32
CA PHE A 420 24.00 20.24 7.73
C PHE A 420 23.33 21.43 8.42
N VAL A 421 22.12 21.78 7.97
CA VAL A 421 21.34 22.92 8.43
C VAL A 421 20.18 22.42 9.32
N THR A 422 19.43 21.44 8.83
CA THR A 422 18.20 20.95 9.47
C THR A 422 18.05 19.43 9.30
N PRO A 423 18.84 18.61 10.02
CA PRO A 423 18.67 17.17 9.99
C PRO A 423 17.23 16.78 10.36
N SER A 424 16.65 15.87 9.60
CA SER A 424 15.34 15.29 9.88
C SER A 424 15.45 13.92 10.55
N VAL A 425 14.43 13.58 11.32
CA VAL A 425 14.23 12.26 11.91
C VAL A 425 12.87 11.74 11.47
N VAL A 426 12.89 10.57 10.84
CA VAL A 426 11.71 9.73 10.63
C VAL A 426 12.05 8.40 11.26
N ALA A 427 11.23 7.96 12.22
CA ALA A 427 11.50 6.76 12.99
C ALA A 427 10.24 6.27 13.71
N PRO A 428 10.15 5.00 14.14
CA PRO A 428 9.18 4.58 15.14
C PRO A 428 9.55 5.03 16.55
N ALA A 429 8.55 5.21 17.41
CA ALA A 429 8.80 5.29 18.85
C ALA A 429 9.38 3.97 19.39
N ILE A 430 10.16 4.07 20.46
CA ILE A 430 10.83 2.92 21.11
C ILE A 430 9.80 1.91 21.63
N ASP A 431 8.69 2.42 22.18
CA ASP A 431 7.61 1.65 22.80
C ASP A 431 6.49 1.29 21.81
N ILE A 432 6.78 1.34 20.50
CA ILE A 432 5.79 1.02 19.47
C ILE A 432 5.27 -0.42 19.62
N LYS A 433 3.94 -0.56 19.61
CA LYS A 433 3.23 -1.82 19.88
C LYS A 433 2.65 -2.40 18.60
N SER A 434 2.52 -3.72 18.53
CA SER A 434 1.73 -4.35 17.48
C SER A 434 0.28 -3.88 17.55
N ASN A 435 -0.30 -3.51 16.40
CA ASN A 435 -1.73 -3.18 16.30
C ASN A 435 -2.60 -4.41 16.60
N LYS A 436 -3.82 -4.17 17.11
CA LYS A 436 -4.74 -5.24 17.54
C LYS A 436 -6.04 -5.16 16.77
N SER A 437 -6.30 -6.18 15.98
CA SER A 437 -7.53 -6.34 15.21
C SER A 437 -8.51 -7.22 15.96
N HIS A 438 -9.57 -6.63 16.50
CA HIS A 438 -10.75 -7.31 17.01
C HIS A 438 -11.67 -7.65 15.84
N GLN A 439 -11.95 -8.91 15.61
CA GLN A 439 -12.83 -9.37 14.54
C GLN A 439 -13.98 -10.16 15.14
N TRP A 440 -15.20 -9.89 14.68
CA TRP A 440 -16.36 -10.68 15.04
C TRP A 440 -17.30 -10.88 13.87
N ASN A 441 -18.00 -12.00 13.87
CA ASN A 441 -19.07 -12.25 12.94
C ASN A 441 -20.22 -13.03 13.58
N ILE A 442 -21.39 -12.87 13.00
CA ILE A 442 -22.54 -13.74 13.22
C ILE A 442 -23.17 -14.01 11.86
N SER A 443 -23.52 -15.26 11.59
CA SER A 443 -24.11 -15.70 10.33
C SER A 443 -25.22 -16.69 10.58
N VAL A 444 -26.25 -16.59 9.77
CA VAL A 444 -27.40 -17.50 9.75
C VAL A 444 -27.53 -18.04 8.34
N GLN A 445 -27.44 -19.36 8.20
CA GLN A 445 -27.59 -20.06 6.94
C GLN A 445 -28.86 -20.90 6.95
N LYS A 446 -29.62 -20.84 5.85
CA LYS A 446 -30.81 -21.64 5.62
C LYS A 446 -30.82 -22.27 4.22
N LEU A 447 -31.17 -23.55 4.14
CA LEU A 447 -31.48 -24.21 2.88
C LEU A 447 -32.86 -23.76 2.39
N LEU A 448 -32.95 -23.43 1.11
CA LEU A 448 -34.14 -23.02 0.38
C LEU A 448 -34.53 -24.11 -0.64
N PRO A 449 -35.77 -24.10 -1.15
CA PRO A 449 -36.16 -24.97 -2.26
C PRO A 449 -35.25 -24.83 -3.49
N GLY A 450 -35.19 -25.88 -4.31
CA GLY A 450 -34.40 -25.87 -5.56
C GLY A 450 -32.89 -25.92 -5.33
N ASP A 451 -32.41 -26.67 -4.35
CA ASP A 451 -30.99 -26.87 -3.99
C ASP A 451 -30.23 -25.56 -3.73
N SER A 452 -30.93 -24.55 -3.24
CA SER A 452 -30.38 -23.22 -2.99
C SER A 452 -30.15 -23.01 -1.50
N ALA A 453 -29.20 -22.17 -1.13
CA ALA A 453 -28.96 -21.77 0.25
C ALA A 453 -28.81 -20.26 0.34
N ILE A 454 -29.35 -19.68 1.41
CA ILE A 454 -29.14 -18.28 1.77
C ILE A 454 -28.32 -18.20 3.06
N THR A 455 -27.36 -17.29 3.09
CA THR A 455 -26.59 -16.95 4.29
C THR A 455 -26.63 -15.44 4.48
N ILE A 456 -27.04 -14.99 5.65
CA ILE A 456 -26.97 -13.59 6.06
C ILE A 456 -25.94 -13.50 7.18
N SER A 457 -25.00 -12.58 7.06
CA SER A 457 -23.91 -12.39 8.01
C SER A 457 -23.75 -10.93 8.38
N TYR A 458 -23.49 -10.66 9.66
CA TYR A 458 -22.89 -9.42 10.11
C TYR A 458 -21.42 -9.65 10.41
N VAL A 459 -20.55 -8.79 9.88
CA VAL A 459 -19.10 -8.84 10.05
C VAL A 459 -18.62 -7.50 10.58
N GLY A 460 -17.96 -7.52 11.73
CA GLY A 460 -17.34 -6.36 12.34
C GLY A 460 -15.84 -6.56 12.51
N ASN A 461 -15.09 -5.49 12.27
CA ASN A 461 -13.68 -5.41 12.55
C ASN A 461 -13.34 -4.04 13.15
N ARG A 462 -12.64 -4.05 14.28
CA ARG A 462 -12.08 -2.86 14.89
C ARG A 462 -10.59 -3.07 15.07
N ILE A 463 -9.78 -2.19 14.49
CA ILE A 463 -8.34 -2.20 14.69
C ILE A 463 -8.02 -1.05 15.64
N LEU A 464 -7.40 -1.41 16.76
CA LEU A 464 -6.91 -0.48 17.77
C LEU A 464 -5.40 -0.31 17.60
N ASP A 465 -4.89 0.80 18.12
CA ASP A 465 -3.45 1.08 18.18
C ASP A 465 -2.83 1.05 16.78
N VAL A 466 -3.53 1.57 15.77
CA VAL A 466 -3.03 1.66 14.40
C VAL A 466 -1.88 2.66 14.35
N PHE A 467 -0.85 2.31 13.59
CA PHE A 467 0.30 3.17 13.37
C PHE A 467 -0.11 4.43 12.63
N GLY A 468 -0.03 5.57 13.29
CA GLY A 468 -0.02 6.88 12.66
C GLY A 468 1.39 7.47 12.68
N SER A 469 1.59 8.56 11.94
CA SER A 469 2.91 9.20 11.81
C SER A 469 2.82 10.71 12.11
N PRO A 470 2.51 11.08 13.36
CA PRO A 470 2.44 12.48 13.77
C PRO A 470 3.79 13.19 13.56
N GLN A 471 3.69 14.48 13.29
CA GLN A 471 4.84 15.36 13.10
C GLN A 471 4.99 16.27 14.32
N PHE A 472 6.14 16.18 14.99
CA PHE A 472 6.39 16.79 16.29
C PHE A 472 7.11 18.15 16.22
N ASN A 473 7.67 18.52 15.07
CA ASN A 473 8.41 19.76 14.91
C ASN A 473 7.62 20.84 14.16
N GLU A 474 6.45 21.18 14.70
CA GLU A 474 5.47 22.02 14.01
C GLU A 474 5.01 23.19 14.88
N VAL A 475 4.54 24.23 14.19
CA VAL A 475 3.99 25.44 14.82
C VAL A 475 2.50 25.55 14.54
N ARG A 476 1.78 26.29 15.39
CA ARG A 476 0.35 26.54 15.20
C ARG A 476 0.08 27.25 13.86
N PRO A 477 -1.14 27.20 13.32
CA PRO A 477 -1.47 28.01 12.15
C PRO A 477 -1.20 29.50 12.39
N GLY A 478 -0.61 30.17 11.40
CA GLY A 478 -0.24 31.58 11.48
C GLY A 478 0.78 32.00 10.42
N SER A 479 1.07 33.31 10.38
CA SER A 479 2.10 33.88 9.51
C SER A 479 3.43 34.01 10.26
N TYR A 480 4.52 33.53 9.66
CA TYR A 480 5.86 33.52 10.26
C TYR A 480 6.88 34.23 9.36
N ALA A 481 7.73 35.07 9.96
CA ALA A 481 8.85 35.69 9.25
C ALA A 481 9.94 34.68 8.91
N ASP A 482 10.20 33.74 9.83
CA ASP A 482 11.05 32.57 9.64
C ASP A 482 10.33 31.36 10.24
N LEU A 483 9.85 30.48 9.36
CA LEU A 483 9.08 29.29 9.76
C LEU A 483 9.95 28.29 10.53
N GLN A 484 11.22 28.14 10.14
CA GLN A 484 12.11 27.16 10.74
C GLN A 484 12.55 27.60 12.14
N ALA A 485 12.82 28.90 12.34
CA ALA A 485 13.14 29.46 13.65
C ALA A 485 11.97 29.40 14.64
N ALA A 486 10.72 29.38 14.15
CA ALA A 486 9.53 29.33 14.99
C ALA A 486 9.23 27.93 15.58
N LYS A 487 9.82 26.87 15.02
CA LYS A 487 9.53 25.48 15.41
C LYS A 487 9.99 25.16 16.84
N PRO A 488 9.36 24.18 17.54
CA PRO A 488 9.79 23.76 18.88
C PRO A 488 11.23 23.24 18.94
N PHE A 489 11.70 22.62 17.85
CA PHE A 489 13.07 22.15 17.68
C PHE A 489 13.71 22.79 16.42
N PRO A 490 14.13 24.07 16.47
CA PRO A 490 14.59 24.82 15.29
C PRO A 490 15.82 24.22 14.59
N ARG A 491 16.61 23.41 15.29
CA ARG A 491 17.81 22.74 14.76
C ARG A 491 17.51 21.44 14.01
N TYR A 492 16.25 21.03 13.93
CA TYR A 492 15.80 19.86 13.18
C TYR A 492 14.86 20.28 12.06
N GLY A 493 14.86 19.55 10.95
CA GLY A 493 13.88 19.71 9.88
C GLY A 493 12.54 19.09 10.28
N THR A 494 12.29 17.90 9.75
CA THR A 494 11.10 17.09 10.01
C THR A 494 11.37 16.14 11.19
N ILE A 495 10.44 15.99 12.15
CA ILE A 495 10.49 15.01 13.25
C ILE A 495 9.22 14.16 13.25
N GLN A 496 9.21 13.11 12.42
CA GLN A 496 8.05 12.24 12.25
C GLN A 496 8.28 10.95 13.03
N VAL A 497 7.53 10.75 14.11
CA VAL A 497 7.66 9.55 14.94
C VAL A 497 6.42 8.67 14.79
N TYR A 498 6.57 7.46 14.26
CA TYR A 498 5.46 6.50 14.15
C TYR A 498 5.02 6.05 15.54
N ASN A 499 3.73 6.25 15.84
CA ASN A 499 3.11 5.95 17.12
C ASN A 499 1.79 5.20 16.92
N ASN A 500 1.34 4.49 17.96
CA ASN A 500 0.02 3.86 18.00
C ASN A 500 -1.04 4.92 18.38
N ILE A 501 -1.55 5.65 17.39
CA ILE A 501 -2.49 6.76 17.60
C ILE A 501 -3.84 6.56 16.91
N GLY A 502 -3.92 5.67 15.92
CA GLY A 502 -5.09 5.54 15.07
C GLY A 502 -6.03 4.40 15.48
N ASP A 503 -7.30 4.53 15.13
CA ASP A 503 -8.32 3.50 15.22
C ASP A 503 -9.04 3.36 13.88
N THR A 504 -9.32 2.11 13.48
CA THR A 504 -10.08 1.81 12.26
C THR A 504 -11.33 0.99 12.59
N TYR A 505 -12.45 1.31 11.94
CA TYR A 505 -13.76 0.74 12.19
C TYR A 505 -14.38 0.24 10.89
N TYR A 506 -14.65 -1.06 10.81
CA TYR A 506 -15.32 -1.68 9.68
C TYR A 506 -16.54 -2.48 10.15
N ASN A 507 -17.70 -2.24 9.54
CA ASN A 507 -18.90 -3.02 9.78
C ASN A 507 -19.56 -3.35 8.44
N SER A 508 -20.05 -4.57 8.29
CA SER A 508 -20.67 -5.03 7.06
C SER A 508 -21.82 -6.01 7.30
N LEU A 509 -22.93 -5.77 6.61
CA LEU A 509 -23.99 -6.75 6.39
C LEU A 509 -23.71 -7.46 5.06
N GLN A 510 -23.61 -8.77 5.09
CA GLN A 510 -23.30 -9.60 3.93
C GLN A 510 -24.43 -10.60 3.67
N LEU A 511 -24.80 -10.73 2.40
CA LEU A 511 -25.78 -11.68 1.90
C LEU A 511 -25.08 -12.59 0.88
N LYS A 512 -25.24 -13.90 1.06
CA LYS A 512 -24.84 -14.91 0.07
C LYS A 512 -26.05 -15.76 -0.30
N CYS A 513 -26.35 -15.90 -1.58
CA CYS A 513 -27.30 -16.87 -2.09
C CYS A 513 -26.60 -17.77 -3.11
N GLU A 514 -26.62 -19.08 -2.90
CA GLU A 514 -25.91 -20.01 -3.78
C GLU A 514 -26.76 -21.23 -4.14
N LYS A 515 -26.57 -21.74 -5.35
CA LYS A 515 -27.10 -23.00 -5.83
C LYS A 515 -25.97 -23.84 -6.40
N ARG A 516 -25.78 -25.05 -5.85
CA ARG A 516 -24.87 -26.05 -6.43
C ARG A 516 -25.43 -26.52 -7.78
N PHE A 517 -24.54 -26.85 -8.71
CA PHE A 517 -24.92 -27.25 -10.05
C PHE A 517 -25.93 -28.40 -10.04
N SER A 518 -27.17 -28.10 -10.42
CA SER A 518 -28.21 -29.09 -10.63
C SER A 518 -29.17 -28.60 -11.70
N HIS A 519 -29.72 -29.52 -12.49
CA HIS A 519 -30.66 -29.20 -13.58
C HIS A 519 -30.11 -28.17 -14.58
N GLY A 520 -28.81 -28.19 -14.84
CA GLY A 520 -28.14 -27.31 -15.80
C GLY A 520 -27.81 -25.91 -15.27
N LEU A 521 -28.08 -25.60 -13.99
CA LEU A 521 -27.86 -24.27 -13.42
C LEU A 521 -27.02 -24.32 -12.15
N SER A 522 -26.03 -23.44 -12.07
CA SER A 522 -25.38 -23.03 -10.82
C SER A 522 -25.29 -21.51 -10.78
N TYR A 523 -25.45 -20.95 -9.59
CA TYR A 523 -25.23 -19.53 -9.38
C TYR A 523 -24.73 -19.25 -7.96
N MET A 524 -24.08 -18.10 -7.81
CA MET A 524 -23.74 -17.51 -6.52
C MET A 524 -23.91 -15.99 -6.62
N LEU A 525 -24.76 -15.45 -5.76
CA LEU A 525 -24.89 -14.02 -5.49
C LEU A 525 -24.22 -13.74 -4.15
N SER A 526 -23.33 -12.75 -4.13
CA SER A 526 -22.68 -12.23 -2.94
C SER A 526 -22.86 -10.72 -2.90
N TYR A 527 -23.42 -10.19 -1.83
CA TYR A 527 -23.62 -8.76 -1.62
C TYR A 527 -23.08 -8.35 -0.26
N ALA A 528 -22.38 -7.22 -0.20
CA ALA A 528 -21.92 -6.58 1.02
C ALA A 528 -22.38 -5.12 1.04
N LEU A 529 -23.12 -4.75 2.08
CA LEU A 529 -23.30 -3.37 2.52
C LEU A 529 -22.26 -3.12 3.61
N SER A 530 -21.37 -2.16 3.43
CA SER A 530 -20.27 -1.93 4.37
C SER A 530 -20.07 -0.45 4.71
N LYS A 531 -19.49 -0.18 5.88
CA LYS A 531 -19.00 1.13 6.28
C LYS A 531 -17.62 0.99 6.90
N HIS A 532 -16.67 1.77 6.39
CA HIS A 532 -15.28 1.81 6.82
C HIS A 532 -14.92 3.24 7.25
N ILE A 533 -14.46 3.42 8.48
CA ILE A 533 -14.06 4.71 9.05
C ILE A 533 -12.66 4.58 9.61
N ASP A 534 -11.82 5.55 9.29
CA ASP A 534 -10.49 5.73 9.85
C ASP A 534 -10.48 6.96 10.76
N ASP A 535 -9.70 6.91 11.83
CA ASP A 535 -9.49 8.01 12.78
C ASP A 535 -8.02 8.04 13.21
N PHE A 536 -7.28 9.06 12.76
CA PHE A 536 -5.84 9.19 12.99
C PHE A 536 -5.48 10.54 13.65
N PRO A 537 -5.86 10.75 14.92
CA PRO A 537 -5.70 12.04 15.59
C PRO A 537 -4.24 12.50 15.67
N GLY A 538 -4.00 13.76 15.31
CA GLY A 538 -2.67 14.37 15.41
C GLY A 538 -1.73 14.05 14.25
N THR A 539 -2.22 13.34 13.22
CA THR A 539 -1.50 13.22 11.94
C THR A 539 -1.47 14.55 11.20
N THR A 540 -2.55 15.33 11.30
CA THR A 540 -2.54 16.76 10.96
C THR A 540 -2.23 17.58 12.23
N PRO A 541 -1.06 18.24 12.32
CA PRO A 541 -0.67 19.00 13.51
C PRO A 541 -1.68 20.09 13.87
N PHE A 542 -2.02 20.20 15.16
CA PHE A 542 -2.96 21.18 15.72
C PHE A 542 -4.39 21.13 15.17
N ALA A 543 -4.75 20.09 14.41
CA ALA A 543 -6.10 19.95 13.88
C ALA A 543 -7.13 19.77 15.01
N PRO A 544 -8.35 20.32 14.84
CA PRO A 544 -9.44 20.10 15.79
C PRO A 544 -9.75 18.61 15.99
N ALA A 545 -10.31 18.25 17.15
CA ALA A 545 -10.72 16.88 17.42
C ALA A 545 -11.71 16.37 16.36
N GLY A 546 -11.44 15.19 15.81
CA GLY A 546 -12.25 14.57 14.74
C GLY A 546 -11.94 15.08 13.34
N TYR A 547 -10.98 16.01 13.15
CA TYR A 547 -10.58 16.47 11.83
C TYR A 547 -10.01 15.33 10.96
N ASP A 548 -9.22 14.43 11.54
CA ASP A 548 -8.62 13.28 10.83
C ASP A 548 -9.52 12.02 10.88
N ARG A 549 -10.81 12.20 11.23
CA ARG A 549 -11.80 11.11 11.25
C ARG A 549 -12.72 11.20 10.05
N GLY A 550 -12.85 10.13 9.28
CA GLY A 550 -13.82 10.07 8.19
C GLY A 550 -13.87 8.74 7.47
N ARG A 551 -14.57 8.69 6.34
CA ARG A 551 -14.67 7.47 5.54
C ARG A 551 -13.32 7.17 4.90
N SER A 552 -12.88 5.92 5.03
CA SER A 552 -11.65 5.42 4.43
C SER A 552 -11.76 5.45 2.90
N ASP A 553 -10.69 5.86 2.20
CA ASP A 553 -10.55 5.79 0.74
C ASP A 553 -10.61 4.34 0.22
N LEU A 554 -10.23 3.37 1.05
CA LEU A 554 -10.39 1.94 0.77
C LEU A 554 -11.82 1.43 0.96
N GLY A 555 -12.71 2.23 1.56
CA GLY A 555 -14.08 1.84 1.85
C GLY A 555 -14.95 1.77 0.58
N ARG A 556 -15.81 0.75 0.49
CA ARG A 556 -16.87 0.66 -0.54
C ARG A 556 -18.20 0.32 0.11
N THR A 557 -19.19 1.19 -0.06
CA THR A 557 -20.50 1.05 0.59
C THR A 557 -21.25 -0.17 0.08
N HIS A 558 -21.26 -0.40 -1.23
CA HIS A 558 -21.93 -1.53 -1.86
C HIS A 558 -20.95 -2.33 -2.70
N ILE A 559 -20.92 -3.64 -2.50
CA ILE A 559 -20.21 -4.59 -3.36
C ILE A 559 -21.18 -5.73 -3.68
N LEU A 560 -21.41 -5.98 -4.97
CA LEU A 560 -22.26 -7.06 -5.47
C LEU A 560 -21.47 -7.86 -6.49
N SER A 561 -21.45 -9.17 -6.34
CA SER A 561 -20.91 -10.11 -7.33
C SER A 561 -21.93 -11.22 -7.58
N ILE A 562 -22.28 -11.44 -8.84
CA ILE A 562 -23.19 -12.50 -9.28
C ILE A 562 -22.45 -13.34 -10.30
N ASN A 563 -22.27 -14.62 -9.99
CA ASN A 563 -21.68 -15.59 -10.89
C ASN A 563 -22.74 -16.61 -11.26
N SER A 564 -22.86 -16.95 -12.54
CA SER A 564 -23.81 -17.96 -13.00
C SER A 564 -23.25 -18.79 -14.14
N ILE A 565 -23.62 -20.06 -14.15
CA ILE A 565 -23.38 -20.99 -15.25
C ILE A 565 -24.71 -21.66 -15.56
N TYR A 566 -25.10 -21.58 -16.82
CA TYR A 566 -26.31 -22.19 -17.34
C TYR A 566 -26.00 -23.03 -18.58
N GLU A 567 -26.13 -24.35 -18.45
CA GLU A 567 -26.15 -25.25 -19.59
C GLU A 567 -27.51 -25.16 -20.26
N LEU A 568 -27.51 -24.76 -21.54
CA LEU A 568 -28.75 -24.59 -22.26
C LEU A 568 -29.50 -25.93 -22.36
N PRO A 569 -30.83 -25.94 -22.17
CA PRO A 569 -31.61 -27.16 -22.03
C PRO A 569 -31.91 -27.85 -23.37
N PHE A 570 -31.11 -27.61 -24.41
CA PHE A 570 -31.31 -28.12 -25.78
C PHE A 570 -30.28 -29.18 -26.15
N GLY A 571 -30.71 -30.19 -26.91
CA GLY A 571 -29.83 -31.21 -27.49
C GLY A 571 -29.91 -32.58 -26.81
N LYS A 572 -29.09 -33.51 -27.28
CA LYS A 572 -29.10 -34.92 -26.91
C LYS A 572 -29.06 -35.10 -25.39
N GLY A 573 -30.05 -35.79 -24.83
CA GLY A 573 -30.15 -36.04 -23.37
C GLY A 573 -30.55 -34.82 -22.52
N ARG A 574 -30.99 -33.71 -23.12
CA ARG A 574 -31.49 -32.52 -22.43
C ARG A 574 -33.02 -32.41 -22.47
N ARG A 575 -33.57 -31.49 -21.68
CA ARG A 575 -35.03 -31.29 -21.47
C ARG A 575 -35.78 -30.98 -22.77
N TYR A 576 -35.19 -30.20 -23.67
CA TYR A 576 -35.78 -29.83 -24.95
C TYR A 576 -34.92 -30.39 -26.09
N LEU A 577 -35.57 -30.82 -27.18
CA LEU A 577 -34.89 -31.33 -28.38
C LEU A 577 -33.92 -32.50 -28.08
N GLY A 578 -34.33 -33.42 -27.19
CA GLY A 578 -33.51 -34.54 -26.70
C GLY A 578 -33.09 -35.58 -27.74
N ASN A 579 -33.77 -35.64 -28.88
CA ASN A 579 -33.59 -36.65 -29.93
C ASN A 579 -33.12 -36.07 -31.28
N LEU A 580 -32.42 -34.93 -31.26
CA LEU A 580 -31.93 -34.31 -32.50
C LEU A 580 -30.97 -35.21 -33.28
N HIS A 581 -31.08 -35.14 -34.62
CA HIS A 581 -30.10 -35.73 -35.54
C HIS A 581 -28.67 -35.23 -35.19
N PRO A 582 -27.60 -36.05 -35.30
CA PRO A 582 -26.25 -35.68 -34.85
C PRO A 582 -25.75 -34.33 -35.36
N VAL A 583 -26.04 -33.98 -36.61
CA VAL A 583 -25.70 -32.67 -37.20
C VAL A 583 -26.47 -31.53 -36.51
N ALA A 584 -27.78 -31.68 -36.32
CA ALA A 584 -28.61 -30.68 -35.64
C ALA A 584 -28.22 -30.55 -34.15
N ASN A 585 -27.86 -31.65 -33.49
CA ASN A 585 -27.31 -31.64 -32.15
C ASN A 585 -25.93 -30.95 -32.10
N GLY A 586 -25.10 -31.17 -33.13
CA GLY A 586 -23.82 -30.48 -33.29
C GLY A 586 -23.97 -28.96 -33.40
N ILE A 587 -25.12 -28.46 -33.87
CA ILE A 587 -25.41 -27.02 -33.95
C ILE A 587 -26.10 -26.50 -32.69
N LEU A 588 -27.18 -27.16 -32.24
CA LEU A 588 -28.08 -26.66 -31.20
C LEU A 588 -27.77 -27.18 -29.79
N GLY A 589 -27.04 -28.29 -29.66
CA GLY A 589 -26.69 -28.91 -28.38
C GLY A 589 -25.33 -28.45 -27.83
N GLY A 590 -25.11 -28.70 -26.54
CA GLY A 590 -23.80 -28.55 -25.90
C GLY A 590 -23.37 -27.10 -25.62
N TRP A 591 -24.31 -26.15 -25.67
CA TRP A 591 -24.07 -24.75 -25.33
C TRP A 591 -24.15 -24.51 -23.83
N GLN A 592 -23.20 -23.75 -23.32
CA GLN A 592 -23.13 -23.26 -21.96
C GLN A 592 -22.95 -21.75 -21.99
N PHE A 593 -23.79 -21.04 -21.24
CA PHE A 593 -23.65 -19.62 -20.98
C PHE A 593 -23.14 -19.41 -19.56
N SER A 594 -22.19 -18.52 -19.37
CA SER A 594 -21.81 -18.06 -18.04
C SER A 594 -21.71 -16.55 -17.99
N GLY A 595 -22.08 -15.98 -16.86
CA GLY A 595 -22.04 -14.54 -16.62
C GLY A 595 -21.48 -14.22 -15.25
N ILE A 596 -20.66 -13.18 -15.20
CA ILE A 596 -20.13 -12.57 -13.99
C ILE A 596 -20.56 -11.10 -14.02
N TYR A 597 -21.41 -10.71 -13.09
CA TYR A 597 -21.75 -9.30 -12.88
C TYR A 597 -21.10 -8.81 -11.60
N ASN A 598 -20.31 -7.75 -11.70
CA ASN A 598 -19.71 -7.07 -10.57
C ASN A 598 -20.21 -5.63 -10.53
N PHE A 599 -20.72 -5.23 -9.36
CA PHE A 599 -21.01 -3.85 -9.04
C PHE A 599 -20.24 -3.45 -7.78
N THR A 600 -19.65 -2.26 -7.81
CA THR A 600 -19.01 -1.65 -6.64
C THR A 600 -19.37 -0.18 -6.62
N SER A 601 -19.83 0.32 -5.47
CA SER A 601 -20.10 1.75 -5.30
C SER A 601 -18.83 2.58 -5.44
N GLY A 602 -18.98 3.89 -5.56
CA GLY A 602 -17.85 4.81 -5.61
C GLY A 602 -16.92 4.77 -4.40
N GLU A 603 -15.74 5.32 -4.63
CA GLU A 603 -14.78 5.65 -3.58
C GLU A 603 -15.21 6.91 -2.81
N PRO A 604 -15.05 6.97 -1.48
CA PRO A 604 -15.24 8.19 -0.72
C PRO A 604 -14.20 9.25 -1.11
N LEU A 605 -14.66 10.39 -1.61
CA LEU A 605 -13.86 11.52 -2.07
C LEU A 605 -13.60 12.51 -0.94
N SER A 606 -12.35 12.93 -0.84
CA SER A 606 -11.91 14.08 -0.05
C SER A 606 -11.43 15.19 -0.98
N PHE A 607 -11.58 16.45 -0.55
CA PHE A 607 -11.34 17.61 -1.40
C PHE A 607 -10.14 18.41 -0.91
N THR A 608 -9.43 19.02 -1.84
CA THR A 608 -8.30 19.90 -1.60
C THR A 608 -8.57 21.25 -2.26
N VAL A 609 -7.87 22.28 -1.81
CA VAL A 609 -7.98 23.64 -2.36
C VAL A 609 -6.57 24.24 -2.50
N PRO A 610 -6.15 24.63 -3.72
CA PRO A 610 -4.84 25.25 -3.93
C PRO A 610 -4.69 26.54 -3.15
N GLY A 611 -3.49 26.79 -2.64
CA GLY A 611 -3.18 28.00 -1.87
C GLY A 611 -3.81 28.09 -0.47
N ALA A 612 -4.67 27.14 -0.07
CA ALA A 612 -5.19 27.09 1.29
C ALA A 612 -4.14 26.50 2.22
N THR A 613 -3.47 27.38 2.94
CA THR A 613 -2.42 27.03 3.88
C THR A 613 -2.77 27.44 5.30
N LEU A 614 -2.28 26.65 6.25
CA LEU A 614 -2.24 26.98 7.67
C LEU A 614 -1.11 27.98 7.99
N GLY A 615 -0.23 28.30 7.02
CA GLY A 615 0.89 29.23 7.17
C GLY A 615 2.07 28.69 7.97
N ASN A 616 1.89 27.52 8.57
CA ASN A 616 2.90 26.75 9.29
C ASN A 616 3.59 25.67 8.43
N GLY A 617 3.44 25.74 7.10
CA GLY A 617 3.95 24.73 6.16
C GLY A 617 2.97 23.59 5.85
N TRP A 618 1.78 23.57 6.45
CA TRP A 618 0.72 22.61 6.15
C TRP A 618 -0.40 23.22 5.30
N ASN A 619 -1.02 22.37 4.49
CA ASN A 619 -2.25 22.70 3.77
C ASN A 619 -3.48 22.39 4.63
N THR A 620 -4.63 22.88 4.20
CA THR A 620 -5.91 22.56 4.84
C THR A 620 -6.97 22.16 3.80
N ARG A 621 -7.99 21.43 4.24
CA ARG A 621 -9.15 21.08 3.43
C ARG A 621 -10.07 22.29 3.20
N PRO A 622 -10.94 22.29 2.18
CA PRO A 622 -11.88 23.39 1.95
C PRO A 622 -12.98 23.49 3.01
N ASN A 623 -13.72 24.59 2.99
CA ASN A 623 -15.01 24.70 3.65
C ASN A 623 -16.12 24.13 2.77
N GLN A 624 -16.97 23.26 3.31
CA GLN A 624 -18.24 22.92 2.71
C GLN A 624 -19.28 23.99 3.06
N VAL A 625 -19.71 24.73 2.02
CA VAL A 625 -20.65 25.86 2.11
C VAL A 625 -22.00 25.55 1.44
N GLY A 626 -22.14 24.39 0.80
CA GLY A 626 -23.39 23.99 0.13
C GLY A 626 -23.51 22.47 -0.10
N ASN A 627 -24.47 22.09 -0.95
CA ASN A 627 -24.69 20.70 -1.36
C ASN A 627 -23.82 20.34 -2.58
N LEU A 628 -23.05 19.26 -2.46
CA LEU A 628 -22.17 18.71 -3.49
C LEU A 628 -22.92 18.00 -4.62
N GLU A 629 -24.18 17.61 -4.41
CA GLU A 629 -24.96 16.90 -5.41
C GLU A 629 -25.28 17.78 -6.63
N VAL A 630 -25.28 17.15 -7.80
CA VAL A 630 -25.78 17.70 -9.07
C VAL A 630 -26.90 16.80 -9.59
N SER A 631 -27.82 17.35 -10.37
CA SER A 631 -28.98 16.61 -10.88
C SER A 631 -28.64 15.51 -11.89
N ASN A 632 -27.55 15.69 -12.65
CA ASN A 632 -27.11 14.74 -13.66
C ASN A 632 -25.58 14.58 -13.61
N PRO A 633 -25.04 13.80 -12.66
CA PRO A 633 -23.60 13.63 -12.51
C PRO A 633 -23.02 12.89 -13.73
N GLY A 634 -21.93 13.42 -14.28
CA GLY A 634 -21.27 12.86 -15.46
C GLY A 634 -19.81 13.31 -15.56
N ALA A 635 -19.17 12.97 -16.68
CA ALA A 635 -17.74 13.27 -16.88
C ALA A 635 -17.42 14.77 -16.88
N ASP A 636 -18.34 15.62 -17.33
CA ASP A 636 -18.15 17.08 -17.37
C ASP A 636 -18.50 17.79 -16.04
N GLY A 637 -19.06 17.06 -15.07
CA GLY A 637 -19.46 17.60 -13.77
C GLY A 637 -20.06 16.52 -12.89
N TRP A 638 -19.25 15.97 -11.99
CA TRP A 638 -19.65 14.90 -11.06
C TRP A 638 -20.25 15.43 -9.75
N PHE A 639 -19.75 16.58 -9.28
CA PHE A 639 -20.22 17.26 -8.08
C PHE A 639 -20.27 18.76 -8.32
N ASN A 640 -21.00 19.48 -7.48
CA ASN A 640 -21.14 20.93 -7.51
C ASN A 640 -19.90 21.60 -6.88
N PRO A 641 -19.01 22.25 -7.65
CA PRO A 641 -17.82 22.88 -7.09
C PRO A 641 -18.14 24.06 -6.17
N GLN A 642 -19.27 24.73 -6.40
CA GLN A 642 -19.70 25.89 -5.60
C GLN A 642 -20.16 25.51 -4.18
N ALA A 643 -20.29 24.20 -3.91
CA ALA A 643 -20.54 23.69 -2.57
C ALA A 643 -19.30 23.75 -1.66
N LEU A 644 -18.13 24.07 -2.23
CA LEU A 644 -16.86 24.13 -1.54
C LEU A 644 -16.24 25.52 -1.75
N ALA A 645 -15.60 26.04 -0.72
CA ALA A 645 -14.92 27.32 -0.75
C ALA A 645 -13.56 27.23 -0.06
N ALA A 646 -12.61 28.06 -0.50
CA ALA A 646 -11.36 28.23 0.21
C ALA A 646 -11.63 28.74 1.64
N PRO A 647 -11.02 28.14 2.68
CA PRO A 647 -11.13 28.68 4.02
C PRO A 647 -10.32 29.97 4.14
N PRO A 648 -10.60 30.83 5.14
CA PRO A 648 -9.73 31.95 5.47
C PRO A 648 -8.29 31.47 5.68
N GLN A 649 -7.32 32.27 5.24
CA GLN A 649 -5.90 31.96 5.41
C GLN A 649 -5.59 31.65 6.88
N PHE A 650 -4.75 30.64 7.10
CA PHE A 650 -4.31 30.20 8.43
C PHE A 650 -5.42 29.62 9.32
N THR A 651 -6.52 29.14 8.73
CA THR A 651 -7.60 28.46 9.46
C THR A 651 -7.84 27.06 8.91
N PHE A 652 -8.31 26.14 9.75
CA PHE A 652 -8.75 24.83 9.29
C PHE A 652 -10.09 24.94 8.56
N GLY A 653 -10.20 24.36 7.36
CA GLY A 653 -11.49 24.20 6.71
C GLY A 653 -12.38 23.18 7.40
N ASN A 654 -13.69 23.23 7.17
CA ASN A 654 -14.66 22.40 7.87
C ASN A 654 -15.09 21.11 7.13
N SER A 655 -14.60 20.86 5.90
CA SER A 655 -14.93 19.62 5.19
C SER A 655 -14.25 18.41 5.85
N GLY A 656 -14.99 17.31 5.94
CA GLY A 656 -14.50 16.01 6.44
C GLY A 656 -13.79 15.18 5.36
N LEU A 657 -13.27 14.02 5.77
CA LEU A 657 -12.70 13.02 4.86
C LEU A 657 -13.80 12.11 4.29
N GLY A 658 -13.77 11.88 2.97
CA GLY A 658 -14.67 10.96 2.27
C GLY A 658 -16.14 11.42 2.30
N ILE A 659 -16.38 12.73 2.18
CA ILE A 659 -17.71 13.35 2.35
C ILE A 659 -18.63 13.20 1.12
N PHE A 660 -18.09 12.73 -0.02
CA PHE A 660 -18.85 12.46 -1.24
C PHE A 660 -18.43 11.13 -1.85
N ASP A 661 -19.23 10.52 -2.73
CA ASP A 661 -18.84 9.28 -3.42
C ASP A 661 -18.50 9.54 -4.89
N GLY A 662 -17.42 8.94 -5.37
CA GLY A 662 -17.05 8.93 -6.79
C GLY A 662 -17.98 8.03 -7.62
N PRO A 663 -17.72 7.88 -8.93
CA PRO A 663 -18.46 6.95 -9.77
C PRO A 663 -18.32 5.51 -9.29
N GLY A 664 -19.44 4.78 -9.29
CA GLY A 664 -19.45 3.33 -9.14
C GLY A 664 -19.01 2.63 -10.42
N SER A 665 -18.69 1.34 -10.31
CA SER A 665 -18.34 0.49 -11.43
C SER A 665 -19.38 -0.62 -11.61
N HIS A 666 -19.78 -0.85 -12.86
CA HIS A 666 -20.67 -1.89 -13.35
C HIS A 666 -19.99 -2.67 -14.47
N VAL A 667 -19.68 -3.94 -14.21
CA VAL A 667 -19.00 -4.81 -15.18
C VAL A 667 -19.80 -6.09 -15.33
N LEU A 668 -20.24 -6.37 -16.55
CA LEU A 668 -20.86 -7.64 -16.93
C LEU A 668 -19.93 -8.36 -17.91
N ASP A 669 -19.30 -9.42 -17.43
CA ASP A 669 -18.50 -10.31 -18.25
C ASP A 669 -19.31 -11.56 -18.58
N THR A 670 -19.19 -12.03 -19.82
CA THR A 670 -19.95 -13.18 -20.30
C THR A 670 -19.05 -14.13 -21.07
N SER A 671 -19.37 -15.42 -21.01
CA SER A 671 -18.75 -16.46 -21.84
C SER A 671 -19.84 -17.31 -22.45
N LEU A 672 -19.72 -17.56 -23.74
CA LEU A 672 -20.49 -18.54 -24.47
C LEU A 672 -19.55 -19.66 -24.88
N ALA A 673 -19.78 -20.85 -24.34
CA ALA A 673 -18.98 -22.03 -24.61
C ALA A 673 -19.81 -23.11 -25.33
N LYS A 674 -19.17 -23.85 -26.21
CA LYS A 674 -19.77 -25.01 -26.88
C LYS A 674 -18.83 -26.20 -26.85
N ASN A 675 -19.35 -27.34 -26.40
CA ASN A 675 -18.62 -28.61 -26.39
C ASN A 675 -19.06 -29.49 -27.56
N PHE A 676 -18.14 -29.73 -28.49
CA PHE A 676 -18.29 -30.70 -29.57
C PHE A 676 -17.73 -32.04 -29.12
N HIS A 677 -18.60 -32.90 -28.59
CA HIS A 677 -18.21 -34.25 -28.15
C HIS A 677 -17.99 -35.16 -29.35
N VAL A 678 -16.78 -35.70 -29.48
CA VAL A 678 -16.42 -36.74 -30.46
C VAL A 678 -16.61 -38.13 -29.84
N THR A 679 -16.19 -38.29 -28.58
CA THR A 679 -16.48 -39.44 -27.72
C THR A 679 -16.90 -38.95 -26.33
N GLU A 680 -17.13 -39.86 -25.39
CA GLU A 680 -17.39 -39.51 -23.99
C GLU A 680 -16.18 -38.82 -23.32
N SER A 681 -14.96 -39.19 -23.69
CA SER A 681 -13.72 -38.61 -23.15
C SER A 681 -13.11 -37.50 -24.00
N LYS A 682 -13.43 -37.43 -25.30
CA LYS A 682 -12.81 -36.50 -26.25
C LYS A 682 -13.79 -35.45 -26.74
N TYR A 683 -13.47 -34.18 -26.52
CA TYR A 683 -14.28 -33.08 -27.02
C TYR A 683 -13.43 -31.87 -27.43
N LEU A 684 -13.90 -31.18 -28.45
CA LEU A 684 -13.39 -29.86 -28.83
C LEU A 684 -14.30 -28.81 -28.18
N GLN A 685 -13.72 -27.84 -27.49
CA GLN A 685 -14.44 -26.74 -26.87
C GLN A 685 -14.13 -25.44 -27.58
N PHE A 686 -15.17 -24.76 -28.04
CA PHE A 686 -15.11 -23.36 -28.47
C PHE A 686 -15.56 -22.45 -27.32
N ARG A 687 -14.90 -21.31 -27.14
CA ARG A 687 -15.29 -20.26 -26.19
C ARG A 687 -15.24 -18.89 -26.85
N TRP A 688 -16.26 -18.10 -26.58
CA TRP A 688 -16.29 -16.67 -26.87
C TRP A 688 -16.54 -15.92 -25.56
N GLU A 689 -15.56 -15.13 -25.14
CA GLU A 689 -15.59 -14.38 -23.89
C GLU A 689 -15.62 -12.89 -24.20
N MET A 690 -16.50 -12.17 -23.50
CA MET A 690 -16.71 -10.73 -23.64
C MET A 690 -16.58 -10.10 -22.27
N PHE A 691 -15.57 -9.24 -22.10
CA PHE A 691 -15.37 -8.44 -20.90
C PHE A 691 -16.06 -7.09 -21.07
N ASN A 692 -16.75 -6.61 -20.03
CA ASN A 692 -17.62 -5.43 -20.11
C ASN A 692 -18.55 -5.51 -21.35
N MET A 693 -19.32 -6.59 -21.46
CA MET A 693 -20.15 -6.93 -22.63
C MET A 693 -21.08 -5.80 -23.10
N PRO A 694 -21.78 -5.05 -22.22
CA PRO A 694 -22.61 -3.92 -22.63
C PRO A 694 -21.82 -2.71 -23.13
N ASN A 695 -20.48 -2.72 -22.99
CA ASN A 695 -19.61 -1.57 -23.20
C ASN A 695 -20.03 -0.36 -22.34
N HIS A 696 -20.39 -0.61 -21.08
CA HIS A 696 -20.75 0.45 -20.14
C HIS A 696 -19.48 1.26 -19.79
N VAL A 697 -19.58 2.59 -19.83
CA VAL A 697 -18.46 3.48 -19.51
C VAL A 697 -18.33 3.57 -17.99
N ASN A 698 -17.33 2.89 -17.46
CA ASN A 698 -17.01 2.91 -16.03
C ASN A 698 -16.02 4.04 -15.78
N LEU A 699 -16.51 5.19 -15.30
CA LEU A 699 -15.70 6.38 -15.06
C LEU A 699 -14.74 6.21 -13.85
N ARG A 700 -13.58 6.86 -13.90
CA ARG A 700 -12.67 7.04 -12.74
C ARG A 700 -13.14 8.21 -11.87
N ASN A 701 -12.45 8.46 -10.77
CA ASN A 701 -12.77 9.57 -9.87
C ASN A 701 -12.60 10.94 -10.57
N PRO A 702 -13.43 11.93 -10.22
CA PRO A 702 -13.29 13.30 -10.71
C PRO A 702 -12.08 13.99 -10.07
N GLU A 703 -11.64 15.09 -10.67
CA GLU A 703 -10.73 16.06 -10.05
C GLU A 703 -11.37 16.67 -8.80
N THR A 704 -10.77 16.43 -7.63
CA THR A 704 -11.28 16.90 -6.32
C THR A 704 -10.55 18.15 -5.80
N THR A 705 -9.57 18.65 -6.55
CA THR A 705 -8.97 19.96 -6.32
C THR A 705 -9.95 21.05 -6.76
N ILE A 706 -10.40 21.89 -5.84
CA ILE A 706 -11.36 22.96 -6.13
C ILE A 706 -10.68 24.25 -6.57
N GLY A 707 -11.36 25.07 -7.37
CA GLY A 707 -10.86 26.39 -7.79
C GLY A 707 -9.96 26.34 -9.03
N ILE A 708 -9.98 25.23 -9.79
CA ILE A 708 -9.29 25.06 -11.07
C ILE A 708 -10.28 24.69 -12.17
N ASP A 709 -9.92 24.89 -13.44
CA ASP A 709 -10.83 24.68 -14.59
C ASP A 709 -11.28 23.21 -14.79
N THR A 710 -10.57 22.29 -14.15
CA THR A 710 -10.83 20.85 -14.19
C THR A 710 -11.67 20.35 -13.02
N THR A 711 -11.96 21.18 -12.01
CA THR A 711 -12.70 20.76 -10.80
C THR A 711 -14.01 20.05 -11.16
N GLY A 712 -14.21 18.86 -10.60
CA GLY A 712 -15.43 18.06 -10.81
C GLY A 712 -15.49 17.30 -12.12
N LYS A 713 -14.50 17.44 -13.01
CA LYS A 713 -14.45 16.71 -14.29
C LYS A 713 -13.68 15.39 -14.15
N ILE A 714 -14.01 14.43 -15.02
CA ILE A 714 -13.41 13.10 -15.08
C ILE A 714 -12.75 12.92 -16.45
N PHE A 715 -11.47 12.55 -16.48
CA PHE A 715 -10.70 12.40 -17.72
C PHE A 715 -10.35 10.95 -18.06
N GLU A 716 -10.68 10.00 -17.18
CA GLU A 716 -10.33 8.61 -17.31
C GLU A 716 -11.53 7.68 -17.08
N ALA A 717 -11.48 6.53 -17.73
CA ALA A 717 -12.44 5.43 -17.54
C ALA A 717 -11.68 4.10 -17.49
N PHE A 718 -12.30 3.08 -16.89
CA PHE A 718 -11.84 1.70 -16.98
C PHE A 718 -11.98 1.15 -18.41
N ALA A 719 -11.42 -0.03 -18.64
CA ALA A 719 -11.38 -0.65 -19.95
C ALA A 719 -12.77 -0.76 -20.60
N ALA A 720 -12.81 -0.38 -21.89
CA ALA A 720 -13.95 -0.63 -22.76
C ALA A 720 -14.12 -2.15 -23.00
N ARG A 721 -15.17 -2.51 -23.72
CA ARG A 721 -15.44 -3.90 -24.07
C ARG A 721 -14.24 -4.54 -24.78
N SER A 722 -13.85 -5.72 -24.31
CA SER A 722 -12.84 -6.57 -24.96
C SER A 722 -13.43 -7.95 -25.23
N MET A 723 -12.99 -8.59 -26.31
CA MET A 723 -13.48 -9.90 -26.72
C MET A 723 -12.33 -10.84 -27.02
N GLN A 724 -12.48 -12.10 -26.63
CA GLN A 724 -11.52 -13.16 -26.94
C GLN A 724 -12.23 -14.42 -27.41
N LEU A 725 -11.55 -15.14 -28.31
CA LEU A 725 -12.00 -16.40 -28.88
C LEU A 725 -10.96 -17.46 -28.55
N GLY A 726 -11.41 -18.63 -28.10
CA GLY A 726 -10.53 -19.73 -27.73
C GLY A 726 -11.05 -21.07 -28.25
N MET A 727 -10.12 -21.94 -28.63
CA MET A 727 -10.39 -23.34 -28.96
C MET A 727 -9.50 -24.24 -28.12
N LYS A 728 -10.09 -25.28 -27.52
CA LYS A 728 -9.40 -26.26 -26.67
C LYS A 728 -9.82 -27.67 -27.07
N LEU A 729 -8.86 -28.53 -27.39
CA LEU A 729 -9.10 -29.96 -27.56
C LEU A 729 -8.79 -30.69 -26.23
N VAL A 730 -9.73 -31.50 -25.75
CA VAL A 730 -9.58 -32.37 -24.57
C VAL A 730 -9.65 -33.81 -25.05
N PHE A 731 -8.69 -34.65 -24.64
CA PHE A 731 -8.55 -36.02 -25.14
C PHE A 731 -8.21 -37.04 -24.07
#